data_AF-A0AA88W3M0-F1
#
_entry.id   AF-A0AA88W3M0-F1
#
_cell.length_a   1.000
_cell.length_b   1.000
_cell.length_c   1.000
_cell.angle_alpha   90.00
_cell.angle_beta   90.00
_cell.angle_gamma   90.00
#
_symmetry.space_group_name_H-M   'P 1'
#
loop_
_entity.id
_entity.type
_entity.pdbx_description
1 polymer ?
#
loop_
_entity_poly.entity_id
_entity_poly.type
_entity_poly.pdbx_seq_one_letter_code
_entity_poly.pdbx_strand_id
1 'polypeptide(L)'
;MEEDNASNKDRTVETMEGDDIYTKDGTVDYRGNPANKKKTGTWKACPFILGNECCERLAYYGMSTNLLLYFKNHLNQHSTVASKNLSNWSGTCYITPLIGAFVADAYLGRYWTIASFSIIYVMGMTLLTLSASVPGLKPSCHGKDNCHPTDAQSAVCFTALYLVALGTGGIKPCVSSFGADQFDDADDVERKRKSSFFNWFYFSINIGALIASSVLVWIQDNVGWGWGFGIPAVTMAIAVVSFFSGTRLYRNQKPAGSPLTRLCQVVVASLRKRREAVPVDKSLLYEVRDSGSAIVGSRKLDHTKDLSFFDKAAVEKQSDNVKGSINPWRLCTVTQVEELKAIIRLLPIWATGIIFATVYGQMSNLFVLQGSFMDIRVVSSSSFEIPPAALSIFDTLSVIFWVPIYDKIIVPVARKYTGHKTGLTTLQRMGIGLFISIFAMLAAGILEVVRLGIVRRNDYYTLPNMPMSIFWQVPQYFLIGCAEVFTFIGQLEFFYQEAPDSMRSLCSALSLTTVALGNYLSSVPNMSKSRKEDYTGSSIRPLLDPIYEDDIYTKDGTTDYLGNPANKLKTGTWKACRYILGNECCERLAQYGMASNLMLYFKNHLNQHSATASRNLSNWSGTCYITPLIGAFIADAYLGRYWTIASFSMIYVAGMTLLTLSATVPGLKPTCYEKDVCSATDAQSAVCFTALYLVALGTGGIKPCVSSYGADQFDDDDEVEKKSKTSFFNWFYFSINIGALVAHSLLVWIQDNVGWGWGFGIPAVTMAIAVVFFFSGTRLYRNQEPRGSPLTRLCQVVVASFRKRRVDIPAESAHFYESADSESTDVGSRKLDHTEELSFFDKAAVEIESDHIKGSIDPWTLCTVTQVEELKAVIRLLPVWATGIIFSTVYGQMSNLFVLQGSTMDLHVGNTGFEIPPASLGMFDTLSVIFWIPVYDRIIVPVARKLTGQKSGLTQLQRMGTGLFISIFAMLSAGALEVIRLEIVRRHNYYELKHMPMSIFWQVPQYFLIGCAEVFTFVGQLEFFYEQAPDSMRSLCSALSLTTTALGGYLSSLLVTIVAQVSTRGGQPGWIPDNLNYGHLHYFFWLLAVLSTLNLGAFLLVAKWYTYKRPIGISSTGYKE
;
A
#
# COMPACT_ATOMS: atom_id res chain seq x y z
N MET A 1 35.60 -52.25 -40.83
CA MET A 1 35.28 -50.81 -40.72
C MET A 1 34.07 -50.61 -39.82
N GLU A 2 34.04 -51.32 -38.67
CA GLU A 2 32.92 -51.31 -37.69
C GLU A 2 33.40 -51.37 -36.23
N GLU A 3 34.72 -51.45 -35.96
CA GLU A 3 35.27 -51.45 -34.59
C GLU A 3 35.76 -50.07 -34.09
N ASP A 4 35.96 -49.09 -34.99
CA ASP A 4 36.45 -47.75 -34.61
C ASP A 4 35.35 -46.77 -34.14
N ASN A 5 34.07 -47.12 -34.28
CA ASN A 5 32.96 -46.26 -33.84
C ASN A 5 32.44 -46.57 -32.43
N ALA A 6 32.87 -47.66 -31.80
CA ALA A 6 32.49 -47.99 -30.42
C ALA A 6 33.41 -47.31 -29.39
N SER A 7 34.72 -47.22 -29.65
CA SER A 7 35.69 -46.62 -28.72
C SER A 7 35.57 -45.10 -28.60
N ASN A 8 35.03 -44.43 -29.63
CA ASN A 8 34.82 -42.99 -29.62
C ASN A 8 33.49 -42.58 -28.96
N LYS A 9 32.56 -43.52 -28.80
CA LYS A 9 31.27 -43.31 -28.12
C LYS A 9 31.41 -43.43 -26.60
N ASP A 10 32.23 -44.37 -26.11
CA ASP A 10 32.50 -44.48 -24.67
C ASP A 10 33.43 -43.35 -24.15
N ARG A 11 34.39 -42.86 -24.97
CA ARG A 11 35.21 -41.69 -24.60
C ARG A 11 34.47 -40.36 -24.61
N THR A 12 33.43 -40.21 -25.43
CA THR A 12 32.59 -39.00 -25.43
C THR A 12 31.52 -39.03 -24.34
N VAL A 13 31.13 -40.22 -23.86
CA VAL A 13 30.20 -40.36 -22.73
C VAL A 13 30.92 -40.15 -21.39
N GLU A 14 32.15 -40.64 -21.19
CA GLU A 14 32.91 -40.39 -19.95
C GLU A 14 33.39 -38.94 -19.79
N THR A 15 33.66 -38.21 -20.88
CA THR A 15 34.05 -36.79 -20.80
C THR A 15 32.86 -35.86 -20.52
N MET A 16 31.64 -36.26 -20.88
CA MET A 16 30.42 -35.49 -20.58
C MET A 16 29.92 -35.64 -19.13
N GLU A 17 30.24 -36.73 -18.42
CA GLU A 17 29.87 -36.91 -17.00
C GLU A 17 30.85 -36.24 -16.01
N GLY A 18 32.10 -35.97 -16.42
CA GLY A 18 33.12 -35.35 -15.55
C GLY A 18 32.95 -33.83 -15.33
N ASP A 19 32.44 -33.11 -16.34
CA ASP A 19 32.30 -31.64 -16.34
C ASP A 19 31.12 -31.12 -15.50
N ASP A 20 30.26 -32.01 -15.00
CA ASP A 20 29.11 -31.64 -14.16
C ASP A 20 29.35 -31.83 -12.65
N ILE A 21 30.52 -32.36 -12.26
CA ILE A 21 30.90 -32.59 -10.86
C ILE A 21 31.46 -31.32 -10.20
N TYR A 22 32.06 -30.42 -10.99
CA TYR A 22 32.70 -29.19 -10.54
C TYR A 22 31.84 -27.95 -10.83
N THR A 23 32.00 -26.91 -10.02
CA THR A 23 31.27 -25.65 -10.20
C THR A 23 31.74 -24.91 -11.45
N LYS A 24 30.81 -24.23 -12.13
CA LYS A 24 31.07 -23.52 -13.40
C LYS A 24 31.19 -22.00 -13.22
N ASP A 25 31.04 -21.51 -11.99
CA ASP A 25 31.07 -20.10 -11.59
C ASP A 25 32.46 -19.57 -11.18
N GLY A 26 33.51 -20.40 -11.31
CA GLY A 26 34.89 -20.04 -10.96
C GLY A 26 35.22 -20.13 -9.46
N THR A 27 34.33 -20.69 -8.64
CA THR A 27 34.58 -20.93 -7.21
C THR A 27 35.59 -22.04 -6.95
N VAL A 28 36.40 -21.85 -5.91
CA VAL A 28 37.43 -22.82 -5.47
C VAL A 28 37.17 -23.34 -4.06
N ASP A 29 37.65 -24.54 -3.78
CA ASP A 29 37.72 -25.08 -2.43
C ASP A 29 38.79 -24.37 -1.58
N TYR A 30 38.90 -24.74 -0.31
CA TYR A 30 39.92 -24.19 0.59
C TYR A 30 41.38 -24.50 0.18
N ARG A 31 41.61 -25.41 -0.79
CA ARG A 31 42.92 -25.75 -1.34
C ARG A 31 43.20 -25.03 -2.66
N GLY A 32 42.29 -24.20 -3.15
CA GLY A 32 42.42 -23.45 -4.40
C GLY A 32 42.09 -24.26 -5.66
N ASN A 33 41.56 -25.49 -5.51
CA ASN A 33 41.09 -26.32 -6.62
C ASN A 33 39.64 -25.97 -6.98
N PRO A 34 39.16 -26.24 -8.20
CA PRO A 34 37.74 -26.09 -8.55
C PRO A 34 36.83 -26.78 -7.54
N ALA A 35 35.77 -26.09 -7.08
CA ALA A 35 34.91 -26.60 -6.03
C ALA A 35 34.05 -27.79 -6.51
N ASN A 36 33.98 -28.84 -5.69
CA ASN A 36 33.17 -30.04 -6.00
C ASN A 36 31.73 -29.87 -5.48
N LYS A 37 30.75 -29.92 -6.39
CA LYS A 37 29.34 -29.67 -6.08
C LYS A 37 28.76 -30.58 -4.99
N LYS A 38 29.21 -31.85 -4.91
CA LYS A 38 28.69 -32.84 -3.94
C LYS A 38 29.29 -32.66 -2.54
N LYS A 39 30.53 -32.16 -2.43
CA LYS A 39 31.30 -32.09 -1.17
C LYS A 39 31.27 -30.70 -0.51
N THR A 40 31.19 -29.62 -1.28
CA THR A 40 31.28 -28.24 -0.77
C THR A 40 30.03 -27.42 -1.13
N GLY A 41 29.78 -26.34 -0.39
CA GLY A 41 28.68 -25.40 -0.59
C GLY A 41 27.31 -25.91 -0.17
N THR A 42 26.27 -25.27 -0.69
CA THR A 42 24.85 -25.54 -0.41
C THR A 42 24.50 -25.47 1.08
N TRP A 43 23.38 -26.10 1.47
CA TRP A 43 22.87 -26.12 2.84
C TRP A 43 23.78 -26.79 3.88
N LYS A 44 24.87 -27.45 3.47
CA LYS A 44 25.87 -28.01 4.40
C LYS A 44 26.72 -26.90 5.03
N ALA A 45 27.05 -25.87 4.24
CA ALA A 45 27.86 -24.73 4.67
C ALA A 45 27.01 -23.63 5.35
N CYS A 46 25.75 -23.47 4.94
CA CYS A 46 24.89 -22.37 5.37
C CYS A 46 24.71 -22.22 6.90
N PRO A 47 24.55 -23.28 7.72
CA PRO A 47 24.32 -23.13 9.16
C PRO A 47 25.43 -22.38 9.89
N PHE A 48 26.69 -22.59 9.51
CA PHE A 48 27.84 -21.91 10.12
C PHE A 48 27.85 -20.40 9.80
N ILE A 49 27.49 -20.04 8.57
CA ILE A 49 27.42 -18.65 8.11
C ILE A 49 26.22 -17.93 8.75
N LEU A 50 25.05 -18.58 8.78
CA LEU A 50 23.83 -18.06 9.41
C LEU A 50 24.01 -17.87 10.92
N GLY A 51 24.61 -18.85 11.60
CA GLY A 51 24.91 -18.77 13.03
C GLY A 51 25.87 -17.62 13.34
N ASN A 52 26.91 -17.43 12.54
CA ASN A 52 27.82 -16.29 12.68
C ASN A 52 27.09 -14.95 12.51
N GLU A 53 26.21 -14.83 11.52
CA GLU A 53 25.39 -13.63 11.34
C GLU A 53 24.45 -13.37 12.52
N CYS A 54 23.77 -14.41 13.03
CA CYS A 54 22.88 -14.28 14.20
C CYS A 54 23.63 -13.69 15.40
N CYS A 55 24.82 -14.22 15.68
CA CYS A 55 25.65 -13.82 16.81
C CYS A 55 26.21 -12.40 16.65
N GLU A 56 26.63 -12.03 15.44
CA GLU A 56 27.06 -10.66 15.14
C GLU A 56 25.93 -9.66 15.36
N ARG A 57 24.71 -9.97 14.88
CA ARG A 57 23.54 -9.08 15.05
C ARG A 57 23.14 -8.95 16.49
N LEU A 58 23.12 -10.06 17.22
CA LEU A 58 22.88 -10.05 18.66
C LEU A 58 23.92 -9.20 19.40
N ALA A 59 25.20 -9.28 19.01
CA ALA A 59 26.24 -8.49 19.65
C ALA A 59 26.18 -6.99 19.29
N TYR A 60 25.94 -6.67 18.01
CA TYR A 60 25.83 -5.31 17.53
C TYR A 60 24.62 -4.60 18.15
N TYR A 61 23.41 -5.15 17.99
CA TYR A 61 22.18 -4.54 18.52
C TYR A 61 22.12 -4.61 20.04
N GLY A 62 22.67 -5.67 20.65
CA GLY A 62 22.72 -5.81 22.10
C GLY A 62 23.52 -4.67 22.72
N MET A 63 24.62 -4.27 22.10
CA MET A 63 25.38 -3.09 22.53
C MET A 63 24.72 -1.78 22.08
N SER A 64 24.38 -1.62 20.79
CA SER A 64 24.05 -0.32 20.20
C SER A 64 22.75 0.29 20.71
N THR A 65 21.74 -0.53 21.00
CA THR A 65 20.38 -0.08 21.33
C THR A 65 20.32 0.69 22.65
N ASN A 66 21.17 0.32 23.62
CA ASN A 66 21.19 0.92 24.95
C ASN A 66 22.46 1.75 25.24
N LEU A 67 23.40 1.81 24.30
CA LEU A 67 24.69 2.50 24.49
C LEU A 67 24.54 4.00 24.85
N LEU A 68 23.45 4.65 24.43
CA LEU A 68 23.14 6.03 24.84
C LEU A 68 23.04 6.17 26.36
N LEU A 69 22.31 5.26 27.02
CA LEU A 69 22.11 5.29 28.46
C LEU A 69 23.40 4.93 29.19
N TYR A 70 24.26 4.10 28.61
CA TYR A 70 25.60 3.86 29.14
C TYR A 70 26.44 5.14 29.16
N PHE A 71 26.46 5.91 28.06
CA PHE A 71 27.18 7.18 28.00
C PHE A 71 26.64 8.22 28.97
N LYS A 72 25.31 8.30 29.11
CA LYS A 72 24.64 9.23 30.02
C LYS A 72 24.88 8.86 31.49
N ASN A 73 24.62 7.62 31.87
CA ASN A 73 24.56 7.22 33.28
C ASN A 73 25.92 6.75 33.81
N HIS A 74 26.73 6.05 33.00
CA HIS A 74 28.02 5.49 33.45
C HIS A 74 29.23 6.33 33.06
N LEU A 75 29.22 6.97 31.89
CA LEU A 75 30.26 7.94 31.52
C LEU A 75 29.91 9.38 31.91
N ASN A 76 28.74 9.61 32.53
CA ASN A 76 28.26 10.90 33.00
C ASN A 76 28.37 12.01 31.93
N GLN A 77 28.04 11.66 30.69
CA GLN A 77 28.02 12.59 29.58
C GLN A 77 26.68 13.31 29.54
N HIS A 78 26.71 14.62 29.25
CA HIS A 78 25.49 15.38 28.98
C HIS A 78 24.74 14.76 27.79
N SER A 79 23.40 14.75 27.80
CA SER A 79 22.57 14.07 26.79
C SER A 79 22.94 14.42 25.35
N THR A 80 23.35 15.67 25.10
CA THR A 80 23.83 16.15 23.79
C THR A 80 25.16 15.54 23.37
N VAL A 81 26.10 15.38 24.30
CA VAL A 81 27.41 14.76 24.05
C VAL A 81 27.27 13.26 23.88
N ALA A 82 26.46 12.60 24.72
CA ALA A 82 26.15 11.19 24.61
C ALA A 82 25.50 10.86 23.25
N SER A 83 24.50 11.65 22.85
CA SER A 83 23.83 11.53 21.55
C SER A 83 24.79 11.71 20.37
N LYS A 84 25.67 12.71 20.44
CA LYS A 84 26.70 12.96 19.42
C LYS A 84 27.70 11.81 19.32
N ASN A 85 28.22 11.35 20.45
CA ASN A 85 29.21 10.26 20.50
C ASN A 85 28.62 8.94 19.99
N LEU A 86 27.37 8.64 20.35
CA LEU A 86 26.66 7.47 19.83
C LEU A 86 26.48 7.54 18.32
N SER A 87 26.05 8.69 17.81
CA SER A 87 25.85 8.89 16.37
C SER A 87 27.18 8.79 15.61
N ASN A 88 28.26 9.37 16.14
CA ASN A 88 29.59 9.26 15.53
C ASN A 88 30.11 7.82 15.51
N TRP A 89 29.95 7.09 16.61
CA TRP A 89 30.35 5.69 16.68
C TRP A 89 29.51 4.81 15.74
N SER A 90 28.18 4.97 15.75
CA SER A 90 27.28 4.28 14.84
C SER A 90 27.64 4.60 13.38
N GLY A 91 27.87 5.87 13.07
CA GLY A 91 28.32 6.31 11.76
C GLY A 91 29.64 5.66 11.33
N THR A 92 30.58 5.50 12.27
CA THR A 92 31.85 4.83 12.02
C THR A 92 31.66 3.33 11.74
N CYS A 93 30.78 2.63 12.46
CA CYS A 93 30.45 1.23 12.20
C CYS A 93 29.87 1.00 10.78
N TYR A 94 29.31 2.04 10.16
CA TYR A 94 28.74 1.98 8.82
C TYR A 94 29.66 2.58 7.72
N ILE A 95 30.79 3.19 8.09
CA ILE A 95 31.83 3.64 7.12
C ILE A 95 32.98 2.64 6.99
N THR A 96 33.34 1.95 8.08
CA THR A 96 34.35 0.88 8.08
C THR A 96 34.05 -0.28 7.13
N PRO A 97 32.78 -0.60 6.74
CA PRO A 97 32.48 -1.54 5.67
C PRO A 97 33.16 -1.27 4.34
N LEU A 98 33.43 0.00 3.97
CA LEU A 98 34.18 0.30 2.75
C LEU A 98 35.60 -0.25 2.80
N ILE A 99 36.24 -0.20 3.97
CA ILE A 99 37.59 -0.74 4.19
C ILE A 99 37.54 -2.26 4.10
N GLY A 100 36.59 -2.90 4.78
CA GLY A 100 36.39 -4.35 4.75
C GLY A 100 36.14 -4.88 3.34
N ALA A 101 35.23 -4.24 2.60
CA ALA A 101 34.91 -4.59 1.22
C ALA A 101 36.11 -4.41 0.27
N PHE A 102 36.84 -3.30 0.39
CA PHE A 102 38.04 -3.06 -0.39
C PHE A 102 39.10 -4.14 -0.14
N VAL A 103 39.35 -4.49 1.13
CA VAL A 103 40.32 -5.54 1.50
C VAL A 103 39.89 -6.92 0.97
N ALA A 104 38.59 -7.23 1.04
CA ALA A 104 38.04 -8.48 0.52
C ALA A 104 38.15 -8.60 -1.01
N ASP A 105 37.75 -7.57 -1.75
CA ASP A 105 37.71 -7.62 -3.21
C ASP A 105 39.10 -7.46 -3.84
N ALA A 106 40.01 -6.70 -3.20
CA ALA A 106 41.33 -6.40 -3.75
C ALA A 106 42.43 -7.41 -3.36
N TYR A 107 42.40 -7.97 -2.14
CA TYR A 107 43.56 -8.69 -1.58
C TYR A 107 43.23 -10.04 -0.92
N LEU A 108 42.46 -10.03 0.18
CA LEU A 108 42.35 -11.20 1.08
C LEU A 108 41.28 -12.22 0.64
N GLY A 109 40.31 -11.80 -0.18
CA GLY A 109 39.10 -12.59 -0.43
C GLY A 109 38.13 -12.54 0.74
N ARG A 110 36.85 -12.84 0.47
CA ARG A 110 35.75 -12.67 1.43
C ARG A 110 35.91 -13.50 2.71
N TYR A 111 36.36 -14.76 2.58
CA TYR A 111 36.56 -15.67 3.72
C TYR A 111 37.58 -15.14 4.73
N TRP A 112 38.78 -14.75 4.28
CA TRP A 112 39.85 -14.27 5.17
C TRP A 112 39.55 -12.89 5.75
N THR A 113 38.83 -12.04 5.02
CA THR A 113 38.34 -10.77 5.57
C THR A 113 37.36 -11.01 6.71
N ILE A 114 36.33 -11.87 6.53
CA ILE A 114 35.38 -12.18 7.60
C ILE A 114 36.11 -12.76 8.82
N ALA A 115 37.00 -13.73 8.60
CA ALA A 115 37.76 -14.39 9.65
C ALA A 115 38.61 -13.41 10.47
N SER A 116 39.41 -12.57 9.80
CA SER A 116 40.33 -11.63 10.46
C SER A 116 39.57 -10.55 11.22
N PHE A 117 38.53 -9.98 10.62
CA PHE A 117 37.75 -8.91 11.24
C PHE A 117 36.82 -9.42 12.36
N SER A 118 36.39 -10.67 12.32
CA SER A 118 35.65 -11.27 13.44
C SER A 118 36.51 -11.45 14.68
N ILE A 119 37.81 -11.72 14.54
CA ILE A 119 38.76 -11.75 15.67
C ILE A 119 38.92 -10.34 16.26
N ILE A 120 39.05 -9.31 15.41
CA ILE A 120 39.11 -7.90 15.85
C ILE A 120 37.82 -7.52 16.60
N TYR A 121 36.66 -7.97 16.12
CA TYR A 121 35.38 -7.78 16.79
C TYR A 121 35.39 -8.38 18.20
N VAL A 122 35.81 -9.65 18.34
CA VAL A 122 35.88 -10.33 19.65
C VAL A 122 36.83 -9.60 20.60
N MET A 123 37.99 -9.14 20.11
CA MET A 123 38.90 -8.32 20.91
C MET A 123 38.24 -7.02 21.39
N GLY A 124 37.54 -6.31 20.51
CA GLY A 124 36.81 -5.10 20.84
C GLY A 124 35.72 -5.33 21.89
N MET A 125 34.90 -6.37 21.73
CA MET A 125 33.83 -6.71 22.69
C MET A 125 34.37 -7.18 24.03
N THR A 126 35.48 -7.92 24.03
CA THR A 126 36.16 -8.34 25.26
C THR A 126 36.70 -7.12 25.99
N LEU A 127 37.36 -6.19 25.29
CA LEU A 127 37.87 -4.96 25.88
C LEU A 127 36.74 -4.07 26.42
N LEU A 128 35.60 -4.00 25.71
CA LEU A 128 34.42 -3.26 26.15
C LEU A 128 33.83 -3.88 27.43
N THR A 129 33.73 -5.20 27.48
CA THR A 129 33.29 -5.95 28.67
C THR A 129 34.21 -5.70 29.86
N LEU A 130 35.53 -5.72 29.65
CA LEU A 130 36.52 -5.40 30.68
C LEU A 130 36.36 -3.96 31.19
N SER A 131 36.10 -3.00 30.30
CA SER A 131 35.89 -1.60 30.67
C SER A 131 34.66 -1.39 31.58
N ALA A 132 33.64 -2.23 31.44
CA ALA A 132 32.41 -2.16 32.27
C ALA A 132 32.50 -3.00 33.56
N SER A 133 33.42 -3.96 33.64
CA SER A 133 33.45 -4.98 34.70
C SER A 133 34.63 -4.84 35.67
N VAL A 134 35.80 -4.41 35.19
CA VAL A 134 37.03 -4.38 36.00
C VAL A 134 37.08 -3.12 36.86
N PRO A 135 37.24 -3.21 38.19
CA PRO A 135 37.22 -2.05 39.10
C PRO A 135 38.22 -0.92 38.77
N GLY A 136 39.34 -1.22 38.12
CA GLY A 136 40.32 -0.21 37.67
C GLY A 136 39.98 0.48 36.33
N LEU A 137 39.16 -0.15 35.49
CA LEU A 137 38.74 0.38 34.18
C LEU A 137 37.31 0.96 34.22
N LYS A 138 36.52 0.55 35.21
CA LYS A 138 35.15 1.03 35.44
C LYS A 138 35.18 2.42 36.11
N PRO A 139 34.32 3.36 35.68
CA PRO A 139 34.17 4.65 36.35
C PRO A 139 33.75 4.50 37.82
N SER A 140 34.31 5.30 38.71
CA SER A 140 33.86 5.38 40.11
C SER A 140 32.53 6.14 40.18
N CYS A 141 31.51 5.52 40.78
CA CYS A 141 30.16 6.10 40.89
C CYS A 141 29.76 6.30 42.36
N HIS A 142 29.23 7.49 42.68
CA HIS A 142 28.61 7.82 43.96
C HIS A 142 27.08 7.89 43.77
N GLY A 143 26.39 6.74 43.87
CA GLY A 143 24.95 6.62 43.61
C GLY A 143 24.61 6.05 42.22
N LYS A 144 23.33 6.04 41.84
CA LYS A 144 22.86 5.49 40.54
C LYS A 144 23.24 6.35 39.33
N ASP A 145 23.33 7.68 39.50
CA ASP A 145 23.41 8.62 38.36
C ASP A 145 24.66 9.53 38.34
N ASN A 146 25.53 9.47 39.35
CA ASN A 146 26.72 10.33 39.45
C ASN A 146 28.01 9.51 39.37
N CYS A 147 28.45 9.21 38.14
CA CYS A 147 29.74 8.58 37.86
C CYS A 147 30.78 9.62 37.42
N HIS A 148 32.04 9.46 37.81
CA HIS A 148 33.12 10.33 37.34
C HIS A 148 34.20 9.48 36.67
N PRO A 149 34.16 9.33 35.33
CA PRO A 149 35.21 8.60 34.61
C PRO A 149 36.49 9.43 34.50
N THR A 150 37.64 8.77 34.59
CA THR A 150 38.92 9.38 34.20
C THR A 150 39.05 9.39 32.67
N ASP A 151 39.89 10.27 32.13
CA ASP A 151 40.16 10.34 30.69
C ASP A 151 40.69 9.00 30.14
N ALA A 152 41.51 8.29 30.91
CA ALA A 152 42.03 6.98 30.56
C ALA A 152 40.92 5.91 30.46
N GLN A 153 39.96 5.90 31.40
CA GLN A 153 38.82 4.97 31.38
C GLN A 153 37.91 5.23 30.18
N SER A 154 37.64 6.51 29.89
CA SER A 154 36.89 6.91 28.69
C SER A 154 37.63 6.50 27.41
N ALA A 155 38.95 6.71 27.33
CA ALA A 155 39.77 6.34 26.19
C ALA A 155 39.76 4.82 25.92
N VAL A 156 39.86 3.98 26.97
CA VAL A 156 39.76 2.52 26.82
C VAL A 156 38.38 2.11 26.30
N CYS A 157 37.30 2.70 26.84
CA CYS A 157 35.94 2.44 26.36
C CYS A 157 35.77 2.81 24.88
N PHE A 158 36.22 4.00 24.47
CA PHE A 158 36.13 4.41 23.06
C PHE A 158 37.04 3.57 22.15
N THR A 159 38.24 3.21 22.60
CA THR A 159 39.13 2.30 21.86
C THR A 159 38.45 0.96 21.60
N ALA A 160 37.79 0.40 22.62
CA ALA A 160 37.00 -0.83 22.48
C ALA A 160 35.86 -0.65 21.47
N LEU A 161 35.08 0.43 21.58
CA LEU A 161 33.98 0.73 20.67
C LEU A 161 34.42 0.88 19.21
N TYR A 162 35.55 1.54 18.95
CA TYR A 162 36.09 1.70 17.60
C TYR A 162 36.76 0.43 17.06
N LEU A 163 37.32 -0.43 17.92
CA LEU A 163 37.73 -1.79 17.53
C LEU A 163 36.53 -2.64 17.11
N VAL A 164 35.42 -2.56 17.85
CA VAL A 164 34.16 -3.20 17.42
C VAL A 164 33.68 -2.60 16.11
N ALA A 165 33.70 -1.28 15.95
CA ALA A 165 33.32 -0.62 14.69
C ALA A 165 34.17 -1.11 13.50
N LEU A 166 35.48 -1.27 13.70
CA LEU A 166 36.37 -1.84 12.69
C LEU A 166 35.99 -3.30 12.38
N GLY A 167 35.83 -4.14 13.40
CA GLY A 167 35.44 -5.54 13.28
C GLY A 167 34.11 -5.74 12.53
N THR A 168 33.07 -4.98 12.87
CA THR A 168 31.77 -5.01 12.17
C THR A 168 31.92 -4.69 10.68
N GLY A 169 32.87 -3.79 10.34
CA GLY A 169 33.13 -3.34 8.98
C GLY A 169 33.62 -4.44 8.05
N GLY A 170 34.43 -5.39 8.53
CA GLY A 170 34.86 -6.51 7.69
C GLY A 170 33.81 -7.58 7.48
N ILE A 171 32.88 -7.74 8.42
CA ILE A 171 31.89 -8.82 8.42
C ILE A 171 30.67 -8.44 7.57
N LYS A 172 30.02 -7.31 7.86
CA LYS A 172 28.73 -6.90 7.28
C LYS A 172 28.66 -6.94 5.74
N PRO A 173 29.62 -6.39 4.97
CA PRO A 173 29.54 -6.40 3.50
C PRO A 173 29.94 -7.75 2.89
N CYS A 174 30.70 -8.58 3.61
CA CYS A 174 31.31 -9.79 3.08
C CYS A 174 30.47 -11.04 3.34
N VAL A 175 29.78 -11.15 4.48
CA VAL A 175 29.12 -12.38 4.95
C VAL A 175 27.91 -12.78 4.11
N SER A 176 27.10 -11.81 3.68
CA SER A 176 25.95 -12.04 2.79
C SER A 176 26.39 -12.51 1.41
N SER A 177 27.42 -11.86 0.86
CA SER A 177 28.06 -12.23 -0.39
C SER A 177 28.72 -13.61 -0.30
N PHE A 178 29.41 -13.90 0.81
CA PHE A 178 30.04 -15.20 1.05
C PHE A 178 29.03 -16.34 1.18
N GLY A 179 27.88 -16.09 1.81
CA GLY A 179 26.78 -17.04 1.87
C GLY A 179 26.15 -17.32 0.50
N ALA A 180 26.05 -16.28 -0.34
CA ALA A 180 25.55 -16.40 -1.70
C ALA A 180 26.51 -17.20 -2.62
N ASP A 181 27.82 -17.11 -2.40
CA ASP A 181 28.85 -17.86 -3.12
C ASP A 181 28.81 -19.38 -2.86
N GLN A 182 28.01 -19.83 -1.87
CA GLN A 182 27.87 -21.26 -1.58
C GLN A 182 26.96 -22.00 -2.57
N PHE A 183 26.33 -21.28 -3.50
CA PHE A 183 25.42 -21.83 -4.50
C PHE A 183 25.92 -21.44 -5.91
N ASP A 184 26.08 -22.43 -6.80
CA ASP A 184 26.53 -22.23 -8.17
C ASP A 184 25.43 -21.56 -9.02
N ASP A 185 25.74 -20.39 -9.59
CA ASP A 185 24.80 -19.60 -10.41
C ASP A 185 24.56 -20.22 -11.80
N ALA A 186 25.45 -21.10 -12.27
CA ALA A 186 25.29 -21.83 -13.52
C ALA A 186 24.37 -23.06 -13.39
N ASP A 187 24.07 -23.49 -12.16
CA ASP A 187 23.22 -24.65 -11.87
C ASP A 187 21.80 -24.21 -11.48
N ASP A 188 20.81 -24.59 -12.29
CA ASP A 188 19.41 -24.18 -12.09
C ASP A 188 18.81 -24.63 -10.74
N VAL A 189 19.29 -25.73 -10.18
CA VAL A 189 18.79 -26.27 -8.90
C VAL A 189 19.40 -25.51 -7.73
N GLU A 190 20.71 -25.29 -7.74
CA GLU A 190 21.39 -24.51 -6.70
C GLU A 190 20.95 -23.03 -6.74
N ARG A 191 20.77 -22.46 -7.93
CA ARG A 191 20.25 -21.10 -8.13
C ARG A 191 18.87 -20.88 -7.51
N LYS A 192 17.96 -21.85 -7.61
CA LYS A 192 16.65 -21.80 -6.93
C LYS A 192 16.79 -21.88 -5.41
N ARG A 193 17.73 -22.69 -4.90
CA ARG A 193 17.99 -22.83 -3.46
C ARG A 193 18.66 -21.59 -2.84
N LYS A 194 19.46 -20.86 -3.62
CA LYS A 194 20.08 -19.58 -3.23
C LYS A 194 19.07 -18.53 -2.75
N SER A 195 17.90 -18.43 -3.41
CA SER A 195 16.83 -17.54 -2.95
C SER A 195 16.29 -17.92 -1.56
N SER A 196 16.21 -19.23 -1.27
CA SER A 196 15.80 -19.70 0.06
C SER A 196 16.86 -19.41 1.14
N PHE A 197 18.14 -19.34 0.79
CA PHE A 197 19.20 -18.92 1.73
C PHE A 197 19.00 -17.48 2.21
N PHE A 198 18.70 -16.54 1.32
CA PHE A 198 18.47 -15.15 1.71
C PHE A 198 17.29 -14.98 2.67
N ASN A 199 16.23 -15.79 2.52
CA ASN A 199 15.11 -15.79 3.46
C ASN A 199 15.53 -16.25 4.87
N TRP A 200 16.32 -17.33 4.95
CA TRP A 200 16.86 -17.82 6.23
C TRP A 200 17.90 -16.88 6.84
N PHE A 201 18.70 -16.21 6.01
CA PHE A 201 19.64 -15.17 6.42
C PHE A 201 18.92 -14.00 7.07
N TYR A 202 17.82 -13.53 6.45
CA TYR A 202 17.01 -12.45 7.02
C TYR A 202 16.30 -12.87 8.31
N PHE A 203 15.77 -14.10 8.37
CA PHE A 203 15.18 -14.64 9.59
C PHE A 203 16.19 -14.70 10.76
N SER A 204 17.43 -15.12 10.47
CA SER A 204 18.53 -15.17 11.45
C SER A 204 18.88 -13.79 12.03
N ILE A 205 18.90 -12.75 11.19
CA ILE A 205 19.11 -11.35 11.63
C ILE A 205 18.04 -10.92 12.64
N ASN A 206 16.77 -11.20 12.35
CA ASN A 206 15.64 -10.79 13.20
C ASN A 206 15.64 -11.50 14.56
N ILE A 207 16.03 -12.77 14.62
CA ILE A 207 16.19 -13.50 15.89
C ILE A 207 17.26 -12.83 16.76
N GLY A 208 18.43 -12.55 16.18
CA GLY A 208 19.52 -11.89 16.89
C GLY A 208 19.12 -10.52 17.43
N ALA A 209 18.43 -9.72 16.59
CA ALA A 209 17.91 -8.41 16.97
C ALA A 209 16.84 -8.46 18.07
N LEU A 210 15.91 -9.43 18.01
CA LEU A 210 14.84 -9.58 19.01
C LEU A 210 15.38 -9.96 20.38
N ILE A 211 16.33 -10.91 20.45
CA ILE A 211 16.97 -11.29 21.71
C ILE A 211 17.77 -10.12 22.29
N ALA A 212 18.45 -9.37 21.41
CA ALA A 212 19.19 -8.18 21.80
C ALA A 212 18.29 -7.09 22.39
N SER A 213 17.23 -6.67 21.68
CA SER A 213 16.35 -5.58 22.11
C SER A 213 15.50 -5.92 23.32
N SER A 214 15.29 -7.20 23.63
CA SER A 214 14.51 -7.65 24.79
C SER A 214 15.41 -8.06 25.97
N VAL A 215 16.00 -9.26 25.89
CA VAL A 215 16.68 -9.91 27.01
C VAL A 215 17.99 -9.19 27.35
N LEU A 216 18.82 -8.84 26.37
CA LEU A 216 20.10 -8.18 26.66
C LEU A 216 19.94 -6.77 27.21
N VAL A 217 19.02 -5.97 26.65
CA VAL A 217 18.70 -4.64 27.19
C VAL A 217 18.18 -4.76 28.62
N TRP A 218 17.31 -5.73 28.91
CA TRP A 218 16.84 -5.98 30.27
C TRP A 218 17.98 -6.35 31.22
N ILE A 219 18.91 -7.22 30.80
CA ILE A 219 20.11 -7.58 31.59
C ILE A 219 20.99 -6.36 31.85
N GLN A 220 21.19 -5.48 30.86
CA GLN A 220 22.02 -4.28 31.01
C GLN A 220 21.49 -3.34 32.09
N ASP A 221 20.17 -3.09 32.09
CA ASP A 221 19.54 -2.14 33.02
C ASP A 221 19.26 -2.74 34.40
N ASN A 222 18.96 -4.05 34.51
CA ASN A 222 18.55 -4.67 35.77
C ASN A 222 19.65 -5.48 36.47
N VAL A 223 20.56 -6.12 35.71
CA VAL A 223 21.63 -6.97 36.27
C VAL A 223 22.97 -6.24 36.23
N GLY A 224 23.27 -5.56 35.13
CA GLY A 224 24.42 -4.69 34.97
C GLY A 224 25.18 -4.87 33.66
N TRP A 225 25.91 -3.81 33.29
CA TRP A 225 26.61 -3.69 32.00
C TRP A 225 27.73 -4.70 31.76
N GLY A 226 28.36 -5.23 32.81
CA GLY A 226 29.38 -6.27 32.65
C GLY A 226 28.83 -7.54 32.00
N TRP A 227 27.69 -8.03 32.48
CA TRP A 227 26.97 -9.15 31.86
C TRP A 227 26.34 -8.74 30.52
N GLY A 228 25.84 -7.51 30.44
CA GLY A 228 25.25 -6.92 29.24
C GLY A 228 26.17 -6.88 28.02
N PHE A 229 27.48 -6.62 28.21
CA PHE A 229 28.48 -6.70 27.13
C PHE A 229 29.18 -8.06 27.05
N GLY A 230 29.29 -8.79 28.18
CA GLY A 230 29.95 -10.09 28.25
C GLY A 230 29.24 -11.19 27.49
N ILE A 231 27.90 -11.28 27.56
CA ILE A 231 27.13 -12.28 26.82
C ILE A 231 27.35 -12.14 25.30
N PRO A 232 27.20 -10.94 24.69
CA PRO A 232 27.64 -10.68 23.32
C PRO A 232 29.07 -11.10 23.00
N ALA A 233 30.04 -10.80 23.86
CA ALA A 233 31.45 -11.13 23.63
C ALA A 233 31.68 -12.65 23.53
N VAL A 234 31.09 -13.42 24.45
CA VAL A 234 31.16 -14.89 24.45
C VAL A 234 30.44 -15.47 23.22
N THR A 235 29.27 -14.95 22.90
CA THR A 235 28.46 -15.40 21.76
C THR A 235 29.21 -15.17 20.44
N MET A 236 29.88 -14.03 20.28
CA MET A 236 30.70 -13.74 19.12
C MET A 236 31.94 -14.65 19.06
N ALA A 237 32.58 -14.97 20.19
CA ALA A 237 33.70 -15.91 20.21
C ALA A 237 33.28 -17.33 19.76
N ILE A 238 32.11 -17.80 20.19
CA ILE A 238 31.53 -19.08 19.75
C ILE A 238 31.24 -19.04 18.25
N ALA A 239 30.72 -17.93 17.73
CA ALA A 239 30.48 -17.75 16.29
C ALA A 239 31.76 -17.85 15.46
N VAL A 240 32.87 -17.26 15.92
CA VAL A 240 34.17 -17.38 15.23
C VAL A 240 34.64 -18.83 15.17
N VAL A 241 34.56 -19.57 16.28
CA VAL A 241 34.92 -21.00 16.32
C VAL A 241 34.03 -21.81 15.37
N SER A 242 32.72 -21.54 15.38
CA SER A 242 31.76 -22.16 14.47
C SER A 242 32.10 -21.87 13.00
N PHE A 243 32.41 -20.61 12.66
CA PHE A 243 32.76 -20.20 11.30
C PHE A 243 33.99 -20.95 10.78
N PHE A 244 35.06 -21.07 11.58
CA PHE A 244 36.25 -21.84 11.22
C PHE A 244 36.03 -23.37 11.15
N SER A 245 35.07 -23.91 11.91
CA SER A 245 34.75 -25.34 11.80
C SER A 245 34.15 -25.71 10.43
N GLY A 246 33.49 -24.75 9.76
CA GLY A 246 32.90 -24.91 8.44
C GLY A 246 33.88 -24.80 7.26
N THR A 247 35.16 -24.46 7.47
CA THR A 247 36.13 -24.12 6.38
C THR A 247 36.23 -25.17 5.29
N ARG A 248 36.15 -26.47 5.63
CA ARG A 248 36.24 -27.57 4.64
C ARG A 248 35.02 -27.67 3.73
N LEU A 249 33.91 -27.06 4.12
CA LEU A 249 32.64 -27.10 3.41
C LEU A 249 32.43 -25.87 2.53
N TYR A 250 33.18 -24.79 2.73
CA TYR A 250 32.97 -23.54 1.99
C TYR A 250 33.50 -23.56 0.56
N ARG A 251 32.84 -22.80 -0.31
CA ARG A 251 33.28 -22.39 -1.64
C ARG A 251 33.77 -20.94 -1.58
N ASN A 252 34.89 -20.64 -2.23
CA ASN A 252 35.55 -19.33 -2.20
C ASN A 252 35.67 -18.72 -3.60
N GLN A 253 35.35 -17.43 -3.72
CA GLN A 253 35.63 -16.61 -4.90
C GLN A 253 37.08 -16.07 -4.85
N LYS A 254 37.77 -16.04 -5.99
CA LYS A 254 39.11 -15.44 -6.10
C LYS A 254 39.02 -13.90 -6.19
N PRO A 255 39.92 -13.14 -5.54
CA PRO A 255 39.93 -11.68 -5.63
C PRO A 255 40.32 -11.21 -7.04
N ALA A 256 39.62 -10.18 -7.56
CA ALA A 256 39.77 -9.67 -8.93
C ALA A 256 40.75 -8.47 -9.04
N GLY A 257 41.50 -8.17 -7.97
CA GLY A 257 42.39 -7.01 -7.88
C GLY A 257 41.66 -5.70 -7.54
N SER A 258 42.41 -4.61 -7.31
CA SER A 258 41.87 -3.34 -6.78
C SER A 258 40.79 -2.71 -7.68
N PRO A 259 39.53 -2.65 -7.20
CA PRO A 259 38.45 -1.99 -7.94
C PRO A 259 38.69 -0.50 -8.15
N LEU A 260 39.14 0.20 -7.11
CA LEU A 260 39.38 1.65 -7.14
C LEU A 260 40.45 2.05 -8.17
N THR A 261 41.49 1.22 -8.33
CA THR A 261 42.54 1.47 -9.31
C THR A 261 41.99 1.42 -10.74
N ARG A 262 41.06 0.50 -11.03
CA ARG A 262 40.38 0.41 -12.33
C ARG A 262 39.49 1.62 -12.62
N LEU A 263 38.74 2.08 -11.63
CA LEU A 263 37.92 3.29 -11.75
C LEU A 263 38.77 4.54 -12.04
N CYS A 264 39.89 4.69 -11.33
CA CYS A 264 40.84 5.78 -11.57
C CYS A 264 41.48 5.70 -12.96
N GLN A 265 41.79 4.50 -13.46
CA GLN A 265 42.34 4.29 -14.81
C GLN A 265 41.40 4.86 -15.88
N VAL A 266 40.10 4.58 -15.79
CA VAL A 266 39.09 5.08 -16.74
C VAL A 266 38.97 6.60 -16.68
N VAL A 267 38.91 7.20 -15.49
CA VAL A 267 38.87 8.67 -15.33
C VAL A 267 40.10 9.34 -15.93
N VAL A 268 41.29 8.79 -15.68
CA VAL A 268 42.55 9.35 -16.23
C VAL A 268 42.63 9.17 -17.74
N ALA A 269 42.26 8.00 -18.29
CA ALA A 269 42.30 7.72 -19.72
C ALA A 269 41.30 8.59 -20.50
N SER A 270 40.08 8.76 -20.00
CA SER A 270 39.05 9.65 -20.58
C SER A 270 39.47 11.12 -20.57
N LEU A 271 40.03 11.63 -19.46
CA LEU A 271 40.57 13.00 -19.39
C LEU A 271 41.70 13.23 -20.38
N ARG A 272 42.60 12.26 -20.55
CA ARG A 272 43.69 12.32 -21.55
C ARG A 272 43.17 12.36 -22.99
N LYS A 273 42.05 11.69 -23.26
CA LYS A 273 41.40 11.63 -24.58
C LYS A 273 40.26 12.65 -24.75
N ARG A 274 40.16 13.68 -23.89
CA ARG A 274 39.03 14.65 -23.91
C ARG A 274 38.76 15.33 -25.25
N ARG A 275 39.78 15.51 -26.10
CA ARG A 275 39.69 16.17 -27.41
C ARG A 275 39.24 15.24 -28.55
N GLU A 276 39.16 13.94 -28.30
CA GLU A 276 38.76 12.95 -29.30
C GLU A 276 37.23 12.81 -29.37
N ALA A 277 36.74 12.54 -30.58
CA ALA A 277 35.35 12.18 -30.83
C ALA A 277 35.12 10.70 -30.55
N VAL A 278 33.96 10.38 -29.98
CA VAL A 278 33.55 8.99 -29.75
C VAL A 278 32.95 8.45 -31.06
N PRO A 279 33.40 7.29 -31.57
CA PRO A 279 32.83 6.67 -32.76
C PRO A 279 31.32 6.37 -32.58
N VAL A 280 30.53 6.51 -33.64
CA VAL A 280 29.08 6.21 -33.62
C VAL A 280 28.82 4.70 -33.56
N ASP A 281 29.76 3.89 -34.06
CA ASP A 281 29.67 2.42 -34.07
C ASP A 281 30.35 1.80 -32.84
N LYS A 282 29.57 1.03 -32.05
CA LYS A 282 30.00 0.32 -30.83
C LYS A 282 31.12 -0.69 -31.12
N SER A 283 31.17 -1.25 -32.33
CA SER A 283 32.17 -2.25 -32.72
C SER A 283 33.61 -1.70 -32.76
N LEU A 284 33.75 -0.37 -32.81
CA LEU A 284 35.04 0.32 -32.85
C LEU A 284 35.63 0.64 -31.47
N LEU A 285 34.92 0.28 -30.38
CA LEU A 285 35.42 0.44 -29.01
C LEU A 285 36.24 -0.79 -28.57
N TYR A 286 37.31 -0.54 -27.82
CA TYR A 286 38.26 -1.58 -27.42
C TYR A 286 37.69 -2.56 -26.36
N GLU A 287 37.66 -3.85 -26.68
CA GLU A 287 37.27 -4.96 -25.79
C GLU A 287 38.09 -6.23 -26.14
N VAL A 288 38.31 -7.12 -25.16
CA VAL A 288 39.11 -8.35 -25.36
C VAL A 288 38.35 -9.34 -26.26
N ARG A 289 39.04 -10.09 -27.14
CA ARG A 289 38.42 -11.00 -28.12
C ARG A 289 37.92 -12.34 -27.55
N ASP A 290 38.49 -12.83 -26.44
CA ASP A 290 38.13 -14.12 -25.82
C ASP A 290 36.74 -14.11 -25.17
N SER A 291 36.12 -15.27 -24.93
CA SER A 291 34.81 -15.36 -24.25
C SER A 291 34.83 -14.88 -22.78
N GLY A 292 36.00 -14.86 -22.15
CA GLY A 292 36.23 -14.30 -20.82
C GLY A 292 36.43 -12.77 -20.83
N SER A 293 36.10 -12.10 -19.72
CA SER A 293 36.44 -10.67 -19.57
C SER A 293 37.94 -10.49 -19.25
N ALA A 294 38.47 -9.29 -19.47
CA ALA A 294 39.83 -8.92 -19.05
C ALA A 294 40.04 -8.98 -17.52
N ILE A 295 38.94 -9.07 -16.77
CA ILE A 295 38.91 -9.08 -15.30
C ILE A 295 38.67 -10.53 -14.87
N VAL A 296 39.67 -11.14 -14.22
CA VAL A 296 39.60 -12.52 -13.73
C VAL A 296 38.40 -12.68 -12.79
N GLY A 297 37.43 -13.52 -13.16
CA GLY A 297 36.22 -13.78 -12.38
C GLY A 297 35.01 -12.88 -12.68
N SER A 298 35.10 -11.95 -13.65
CA SER A 298 33.96 -11.10 -14.07
C SER A 298 33.44 -11.46 -15.46
N ARG A 299 32.14 -11.22 -15.70
CA ARG A 299 31.56 -11.23 -17.06
C ARG A 299 31.82 -9.91 -17.79
N LYS A 300 31.72 -9.93 -19.13
CA LYS A 300 31.77 -8.71 -19.95
C LYS A 300 30.48 -7.90 -19.79
N LEU A 301 30.60 -6.57 -19.83
CA LEU A 301 29.46 -5.65 -19.76
C LEU A 301 29.20 -5.01 -21.12
N ASP A 302 27.93 -4.79 -21.42
CA ASP A 302 27.50 -4.14 -22.67
C ASP A 302 27.66 -2.62 -22.61
N HIS A 303 28.22 -2.04 -23.67
CA HIS A 303 28.34 -0.59 -23.82
C HIS A 303 26.98 0.15 -23.79
N THR A 304 26.93 1.26 -23.05
CA THR A 304 25.78 2.17 -22.96
C THR A 304 26.11 3.57 -23.47
N LYS A 305 25.12 4.26 -24.08
CA LYS A 305 25.31 5.56 -24.74
C LYS A 305 25.42 6.76 -23.78
N ASP A 306 24.98 6.60 -22.54
CA ASP A 306 25.01 7.69 -21.54
C ASP A 306 26.41 7.88 -20.96
N LEU A 307 26.71 9.10 -20.52
CA LEU A 307 28.04 9.50 -20.03
C LEU A 307 29.15 9.21 -21.06
N SER A 308 28.87 9.56 -22.33
CA SER A 308 29.75 9.30 -23.48
C SER A 308 31.16 9.89 -23.35
N PHE A 309 31.35 10.84 -22.45
CA PHE A 309 32.66 11.33 -22.07
C PHE A 309 33.62 10.21 -21.62
N PHE A 310 33.15 9.23 -20.85
CA PHE A 310 33.99 8.14 -20.35
C PHE A 310 34.31 7.10 -21.42
N ASP A 311 33.50 6.98 -22.48
CA ASP A 311 33.76 6.09 -23.62
C ASP A 311 35.03 6.44 -24.37
N LYS A 312 35.49 7.68 -24.24
CA LYS A 312 36.78 8.13 -24.74
C LYS A 312 37.95 7.28 -24.22
N ALA A 313 37.83 6.67 -23.03
CA ALA A 313 38.85 5.78 -22.50
C ALA A 313 39.01 4.48 -23.31
N ALA A 314 37.96 4.06 -24.03
CA ALA A 314 37.93 2.85 -24.85
C ALA A 314 38.15 3.10 -26.36
N VAL A 315 38.37 4.35 -26.77
CA VAL A 315 38.70 4.70 -28.17
C VAL A 315 40.16 4.34 -28.45
N GLU A 316 40.40 3.43 -29.39
CA GLU A 316 41.75 2.99 -29.76
C GLU A 316 42.46 4.01 -30.67
N LYS A 317 43.69 4.41 -30.30
CA LYS A 317 44.59 5.16 -31.18
C LYS A 317 45.75 4.29 -31.65
N GLN A 318 46.28 4.59 -32.84
CA GLN A 318 47.53 4.00 -33.33
C GLN A 318 48.71 4.19 -32.35
N SER A 319 48.72 5.26 -31.55
CA SER A 319 49.73 5.54 -30.53
C SER A 319 49.48 4.86 -29.16
N ASP A 320 48.37 4.13 -29.00
CA ASP A 320 48.09 3.36 -27.78
C ASP A 320 48.76 1.98 -27.81
N ASN A 321 49.12 1.50 -29.00
CA ASN A 321 49.74 0.20 -29.24
C ASN A 321 51.28 0.35 -29.39
N VAL A 322 51.95 0.75 -28.30
CA VAL A 322 53.41 0.91 -28.29
C VAL A 322 54.06 -0.36 -27.71
N LYS A 323 54.83 -1.08 -28.53
CA LYS A 323 55.57 -2.32 -28.18
C LYS A 323 54.70 -3.56 -27.84
N GLY A 324 53.49 -3.68 -28.38
CA GLY A 324 52.66 -4.89 -28.23
C GLY A 324 52.07 -5.11 -26.81
N SER A 325 52.24 -4.16 -25.89
CA SER A 325 51.61 -4.17 -24.56
C SER A 325 50.70 -2.96 -24.38
N ILE A 326 49.43 -3.19 -24.06
CA ILE A 326 48.45 -2.13 -23.88
C ILE A 326 48.56 -1.57 -22.45
N ASN A 327 48.76 -0.24 -22.32
CA ASN A 327 48.85 0.42 -21.02
C ASN A 327 47.45 0.72 -20.45
N PRO A 328 47.07 0.16 -19.27
CA PRO A 328 45.73 0.33 -18.68
C PRO A 328 45.36 1.79 -18.34
N TRP A 329 46.34 2.68 -18.20
CA TRP A 329 46.13 4.12 -17.91
C TRP A 329 45.99 5.00 -19.18
N ARG A 330 46.01 4.38 -20.36
CA ARG A 330 45.83 5.06 -21.66
C ARG A 330 44.67 4.48 -22.46
N LEU A 331 44.50 3.17 -22.41
CA LEU A 331 43.40 2.45 -23.07
C LEU A 331 42.76 1.50 -22.06
N CYS A 332 41.45 1.64 -21.88
CA CYS A 332 40.64 0.81 -21.00
C CYS A 332 39.66 -0.01 -21.83
N THR A 333 39.28 -1.19 -21.33
CA THR A 333 38.22 -2.00 -21.95
C THR A 333 36.85 -1.36 -21.75
N VAL A 334 35.91 -1.62 -22.68
CA VAL A 334 34.50 -1.21 -22.53
C VAL A 334 33.94 -1.69 -21.18
N THR A 335 34.25 -2.93 -20.77
CA THR A 335 33.83 -3.47 -19.48
C THR A 335 34.29 -2.60 -18.29
N GLN A 336 35.55 -2.11 -18.27
CA GLN A 336 36.03 -1.21 -17.21
C GLN A 336 35.33 0.15 -17.23
N VAL A 337 35.04 0.69 -18.42
CA VAL A 337 34.33 1.97 -18.58
C VAL A 337 32.90 1.86 -18.03
N GLU A 338 32.21 0.78 -18.34
CA GLU A 338 30.85 0.54 -17.87
C GLU A 338 30.78 0.27 -16.35
N GLU A 339 31.79 -0.36 -15.75
CA GLU A 339 31.92 -0.46 -14.28
C GLU A 339 31.92 0.93 -13.60
N LEU A 340 32.66 1.91 -14.14
CA LEU A 340 32.68 3.28 -13.61
C LEU A 340 31.34 3.99 -13.81
N LYS A 341 30.76 3.88 -15.02
CA LYS A 341 29.47 4.50 -15.32
C LYS A 341 28.36 3.99 -14.40
N ALA A 342 28.34 2.68 -14.10
CA ALA A 342 27.39 2.08 -13.18
C ALA A 342 27.46 2.72 -11.78
N ILE A 343 28.66 2.88 -11.21
CA ILE A 343 28.83 3.50 -9.89
C ILE A 343 28.37 4.96 -9.89
N ILE A 344 28.69 5.73 -10.93
CA ILE A 344 28.26 7.15 -11.04
C ILE A 344 26.73 7.25 -11.09
N ARG A 345 26.05 6.31 -11.78
CA ARG A 345 24.57 6.26 -11.83
C ARG A 345 23.93 5.97 -10.46
N LEU A 346 24.64 5.32 -9.54
CA LEU A 346 24.14 5.02 -8.20
C LEU A 346 24.19 6.23 -7.25
N LEU A 347 25.10 7.19 -7.48
CA LEU A 347 25.34 8.30 -6.53
C LEU A 347 24.13 9.22 -6.27
N PRO A 348 23.28 9.59 -7.26
CA PRO A 348 22.11 10.42 -6.99
C PRO A 348 21.09 9.73 -6.06
N ILE A 349 20.89 8.42 -6.23
CA ILE A 349 19.97 7.62 -5.40
C ILE A 349 20.60 7.32 -4.04
N TRP A 350 21.92 7.11 -3.99
CA TRP A 350 22.68 7.04 -2.75
C TRP A 350 22.45 8.28 -1.87
N ALA A 351 22.48 9.48 -2.46
CA ALA A 351 22.33 10.73 -1.72
C ALA A 351 20.95 10.87 -1.04
N THR A 352 19.87 10.37 -1.67
CA THR A 352 18.53 10.45 -1.08
C THR A 352 18.35 9.51 0.12
N GLY A 353 19.11 8.40 0.17
CA GLY A 353 19.11 7.47 1.30
C GLY A 353 19.67 8.04 2.61
N ILE A 354 20.47 9.12 2.54
CA ILE A 354 21.07 9.77 3.73
C ILE A 354 20.00 10.33 4.68
N ILE A 355 18.91 10.88 4.14
CA ILE A 355 17.83 11.46 4.94
C ILE A 355 17.09 10.37 5.72
N PHE A 356 16.75 9.26 5.06
CA PHE A 356 16.14 8.11 5.74
C PHE A 356 17.03 7.59 6.88
N ALA A 357 18.33 7.43 6.61
CA ALA A 357 19.29 7.01 7.62
C ALA A 357 19.35 7.95 8.84
N THR A 358 19.18 9.26 8.61
CA THR A 358 19.13 10.25 9.69
C THR A 358 17.91 10.05 10.59
N VAL A 359 16.76 9.75 9.99
CA VAL A 359 15.50 9.44 10.69
C VAL A 359 15.61 8.12 11.44
N TYR A 360 16.08 7.07 10.76
CA TYR A 360 16.27 5.75 11.35
C TYR A 360 17.23 5.77 12.55
N GLY A 361 18.32 6.55 12.47
CA GLY A 361 19.27 6.73 13.58
C GLY A 361 18.69 7.37 14.84
N GLN A 362 17.51 8.01 14.78
CA GLN A 362 16.85 8.56 15.96
C GLN A 362 16.33 7.48 16.91
N MET A 363 16.06 6.28 16.38
CA MET A 363 15.49 5.16 17.13
C MET A 363 16.36 4.74 18.32
N SER A 364 17.67 4.58 18.12
CA SER A 364 18.61 4.23 19.20
C SER A 364 19.14 5.46 19.95
N ASN A 365 18.64 6.65 19.63
CA ASN A 365 19.17 7.92 20.13
C ASN A 365 18.06 8.74 20.82
N LEU A 366 17.49 9.74 20.14
CA LEU A 366 16.52 10.65 20.76
C LEU A 366 15.24 9.95 21.21
N PHE A 367 14.83 8.84 20.59
CA PHE A 367 13.63 8.11 21.01
C PHE A 367 13.85 7.42 22.37
N VAL A 368 15.03 6.82 22.58
CA VAL A 368 15.43 6.25 23.88
C VAL A 368 15.52 7.35 24.94
N LEU A 369 16.10 8.50 24.57
CA LEU A 369 16.19 9.64 25.49
C LEU A 369 14.82 10.17 25.90
N GLN A 370 13.89 10.32 24.94
CA GLN A 370 12.52 10.71 25.21
C GLN A 370 11.83 9.71 26.15
N GLY A 371 11.99 8.41 25.90
CA GLY A 371 11.42 7.35 26.74
C GLY A 371 12.00 7.32 28.16
N SER A 372 13.25 7.75 28.35
CA SER A 372 13.90 7.80 29.67
C SER A 372 13.28 8.80 30.65
N PHE A 373 12.42 9.70 30.17
CA PHE A 373 11.70 10.67 31.00
C PHE A 373 10.20 10.33 31.16
N MET A 374 9.74 9.17 30.67
CA MET A 374 8.35 8.72 30.69
C MET A 374 8.13 7.63 31.76
N ASP A 375 6.88 7.26 32.05
CA ASP A 375 6.56 6.16 32.96
C ASP A 375 6.83 4.81 32.27
N ILE A 376 7.84 4.11 32.78
CA ILE A 376 8.35 2.83 32.26
C ILE A 376 7.58 1.60 32.77
N ARG A 377 6.57 1.80 33.64
CA ARG A 377 5.75 0.72 34.18
C ARG A 377 4.69 0.28 33.19
N VAL A 378 4.51 -1.04 33.05
CA VAL A 378 3.60 -1.63 32.05
C VAL A 378 2.12 -1.44 32.41
N VAL A 379 1.80 -1.67 33.68
CA VAL A 379 0.48 -1.41 34.28
C VAL A 379 0.71 -0.59 35.55
N SER A 380 -0.13 0.42 35.79
CA SER A 380 0.00 1.32 36.95
C SER A 380 0.00 0.60 38.31
N SER A 381 -0.47 -0.65 38.36
CA SER A 381 -0.47 -1.56 39.52
C SER A 381 0.62 -2.64 39.52
N SER A 382 1.50 -2.71 38.52
CA SER A 382 2.55 -3.74 38.39
C SER A 382 3.94 -3.21 38.77
N SER A 383 4.81 -4.08 39.31
CA SER A 383 6.22 -3.78 39.63
C SER A 383 7.18 -4.01 38.46
N PHE A 384 6.66 -4.30 37.25
CA PHE A 384 7.48 -4.65 36.10
C PHE A 384 7.81 -3.39 35.28
N GLU A 385 9.09 -3.05 35.23
CA GLU A 385 9.64 -1.88 34.53
C GLU A 385 10.30 -2.33 33.22
N ILE A 386 9.91 -1.69 32.11
CA ILE A 386 10.51 -1.95 30.80
C ILE A 386 11.58 -0.89 30.51
N PRO A 387 12.83 -1.29 30.23
CA PRO A 387 13.86 -0.38 29.76
C PRO A 387 13.42 0.45 28.55
N PRO A 388 13.69 1.77 28.51
CA PRO A 388 13.33 2.60 27.36
C PRO A 388 13.90 2.12 26.03
N ALA A 389 15.13 1.59 26.04
CA ALA A 389 15.79 1.04 24.86
C ALA A 389 15.11 -0.25 24.34
N ALA A 390 14.35 -0.95 25.17
CA ALA A 390 13.65 -2.18 24.79
C ALA A 390 12.46 -1.93 23.87
N LEU A 391 11.99 -0.68 23.74
CA LEU A 391 10.94 -0.32 22.77
C LEU A 391 11.36 -0.54 21.30
N SER A 392 12.65 -0.66 21.03
CA SER A 392 13.16 -1.10 19.72
C SER A 392 12.64 -2.50 19.32
N ILE A 393 12.09 -3.29 20.26
CA ILE A 393 11.39 -4.54 19.92
C ILE A 393 10.18 -4.31 18.99
N PHE A 394 9.49 -3.17 19.10
CA PHE A 394 8.33 -2.87 18.25
C PHE A 394 8.71 -2.58 16.80
N ASP A 395 9.93 -2.08 16.57
CA ASP A 395 10.52 -1.97 15.24
C ASP A 395 10.79 -3.37 14.66
N THR A 396 11.46 -4.24 15.42
CA THR A 396 11.70 -5.64 14.98
C THR A 396 10.40 -6.40 14.72
N LEU A 397 9.38 -6.22 15.56
CA LEU A 397 8.04 -6.80 15.35
C LEU A 397 7.37 -6.23 14.10
N SER A 398 7.52 -4.94 13.84
CA SER A 398 7.04 -4.30 12.62
C SER A 398 7.72 -4.90 11.39
N VAL A 399 9.03 -5.10 11.42
CA VAL A 399 9.79 -5.76 10.35
C VAL A 399 9.29 -7.19 10.11
N ILE A 400 9.16 -8.00 11.18
CA ILE A 400 8.64 -9.37 11.12
C ILE A 400 7.21 -9.40 10.54
N PHE A 401 6.41 -8.38 10.80
CA PHE A 401 5.06 -8.24 10.27
C PHE A 401 5.05 -7.81 8.79
N TRP A 402 5.79 -6.76 8.44
CA TRP A 402 5.77 -6.13 7.13
C TRP A 402 6.54 -6.89 6.06
N VAL A 403 7.59 -7.67 6.39
CA VAL A 403 8.35 -8.43 5.38
C VAL A 403 7.52 -9.55 4.73
N PRO A 404 6.81 -10.41 5.48
CA PRO A 404 5.88 -11.38 4.89
C PRO A 404 4.75 -10.70 4.12
N ILE A 405 4.21 -9.58 4.62
CA ILE A 405 3.21 -8.79 3.89
C ILE A 405 3.82 -8.26 2.59
N TYR A 406 5.06 -7.79 2.62
CA TYR A 406 5.76 -7.32 1.44
C TYR A 406 5.94 -8.43 0.42
N ASP A 407 6.53 -9.57 0.79
CA ASP A 407 6.85 -10.65 -0.15
C ASP A 407 5.63 -11.45 -0.61
N LYS A 408 4.63 -11.63 0.26
CA LYS A 408 3.44 -12.44 -0.06
C LYS A 408 2.31 -11.58 -0.59
N ILE A 409 2.16 -10.32 -0.16
CA ILE A 409 1.00 -9.47 -0.43
C ILE A 409 1.34 -8.20 -1.23
N ILE A 410 2.53 -7.62 -1.14
CA ILE A 410 2.86 -6.41 -1.92
C ILE A 410 3.55 -6.79 -3.23
N VAL A 411 4.59 -7.62 -3.19
CA VAL A 411 5.41 -8.03 -4.33
C VAL A 411 4.57 -8.72 -5.41
N PRO A 412 3.77 -9.77 -5.14
CA PRO A 412 3.02 -10.41 -6.23
C PRO A 412 1.85 -9.56 -6.74
N VAL A 413 1.34 -8.60 -5.96
CA VAL A 413 0.33 -7.62 -6.37
C VAL A 413 1.00 -6.66 -7.31
N ALA A 414 2.11 -6.08 -6.88
CA ALA A 414 2.91 -5.20 -7.71
C ALA A 414 3.40 -5.92 -8.98
N ARG A 415 3.78 -7.21 -8.95
CA ARG A 415 4.17 -7.99 -10.16
C ARG A 415 3.01 -8.12 -11.14
N LYS A 416 1.80 -8.31 -10.61
CA LYS A 416 0.57 -8.42 -11.39
C LYS A 416 0.20 -7.08 -12.03
N TYR A 417 0.49 -5.95 -11.37
CA TYR A 417 0.14 -4.61 -11.85
C TYR A 417 1.22 -3.92 -12.69
N THR A 418 2.50 -4.06 -12.35
CA THR A 418 3.60 -3.42 -13.09
C THR A 418 4.09 -4.27 -14.26
N GLY A 419 3.73 -5.56 -14.29
CA GLY A 419 4.27 -6.56 -15.22
C GLY A 419 5.76 -6.84 -15.00
N HIS A 420 6.37 -6.21 -13.99
CA HIS A 420 7.79 -6.30 -13.70
C HIS A 420 8.07 -7.54 -12.86
N LYS A 421 9.15 -8.28 -13.15
CA LYS A 421 9.45 -9.59 -12.53
C LYS A 421 9.59 -9.53 -11.00
N THR A 422 9.95 -8.38 -10.43
CA THR A 422 10.14 -8.17 -8.99
C THR A 422 8.92 -7.55 -8.29
N GLY A 423 8.07 -6.84 -9.02
CA GLY A 423 6.81 -6.28 -8.52
C GLY A 423 6.84 -4.77 -8.40
N LEU A 424 7.29 -4.25 -7.27
CA LEU A 424 7.69 -2.85 -7.20
C LEU A 424 9.12 -2.75 -7.76
N THR A 425 9.42 -1.69 -8.50
CA THR A 425 10.83 -1.41 -8.77
C THR A 425 11.53 -1.12 -7.44
N THR A 426 12.79 -1.48 -7.33
CA THR A 426 13.59 -1.26 -6.12
C THR A 426 13.59 0.22 -5.72
N LEU A 427 13.60 1.13 -6.69
CA LEU A 427 13.47 2.58 -6.47
C LEU A 427 12.09 3.01 -5.95
N GLN A 428 11.00 2.43 -6.46
CA GLN A 428 9.64 2.69 -5.95
C GLN A 428 9.51 2.21 -4.50
N ARG A 429 10.06 1.04 -4.19
CA ARG A 429 10.13 0.50 -2.83
C ARG A 429 10.88 1.47 -1.91
N MET A 430 12.03 1.98 -2.33
CA MET A 430 12.80 2.96 -1.58
C MET A 430 12.03 4.26 -1.30
N GLY A 431 11.31 4.77 -2.30
CA GLY A 431 10.49 5.98 -2.18
C GLY A 431 9.33 5.85 -1.19
N ILE A 432 8.68 4.68 -1.13
CA ILE A 432 7.58 4.42 -0.18
C ILE A 432 8.09 4.49 1.26
N GLY A 433 9.22 3.86 1.58
CA GLY A 433 9.75 3.92 2.95
C GLY A 433 10.23 5.32 3.34
N LEU A 434 10.82 6.09 2.40
CA LEU A 434 11.17 7.50 2.62
C LEU A 434 9.93 8.30 3.02
N PHE A 435 8.80 8.05 2.36
CA PHE A 435 7.53 8.69 2.68
C PHE A 435 6.97 8.26 4.05
N ILE A 436 6.99 6.96 4.38
CA ILE A 436 6.52 6.44 5.67
C ILE A 436 7.36 7.04 6.83
N SER A 437 8.67 7.24 6.63
CA SER A 437 9.55 7.82 7.64
C SER A 437 9.15 9.24 8.07
N ILE A 438 8.43 9.99 7.22
CA ILE A 438 7.87 11.30 7.56
C ILE A 438 6.82 11.16 8.66
N PHE A 439 5.90 10.20 8.53
CA PHE A 439 4.86 9.98 9.53
C PHE A 439 5.42 9.49 10.86
N ALA A 440 6.49 8.69 10.82
CA ALA A 440 7.18 8.30 12.03
C ALA A 440 7.75 9.51 12.80
N MET A 441 8.38 10.45 12.09
CA MET A 441 8.90 11.67 12.70
C MET A 441 7.81 12.65 13.13
N LEU A 442 6.70 12.72 12.40
CA LEU A 442 5.53 13.51 12.81
C LEU A 442 4.91 12.95 14.09
N ALA A 443 4.74 11.61 14.18
CA ALA A 443 4.26 10.96 15.39
C ALA A 443 5.17 11.27 16.59
N ALA A 444 6.49 11.18 16.39
CA ALA A 444 7.46 11.52 17.43
C ALA A 444 7.43 13.00 17.85
N GLY A 445 7.30 13.90 16.87
CA GLY A 445 7.18 15.34 17.12
C GLY A 445 5.88 15.70 17.87
N ILE A 446 4.75 15.14 17.44
CA ILE A 446 3.45 15.33 18.11
C ILE A 446 3.51 14.79 19.53
N LEU A 447 4.09 13.60 19.71
CA LEU A 447 4.25 13.00 21.03
C LEU A 447 5.06 13.92 21.95
N GLU A 448 6.15 14.51 21.47
CA GLU A 448 6.97 15.43 22.27
C GLU A 448 6.23 16.73 22.60
N VAL A 449 5.43 17.26 21.67
CA VAL A 449 4.57 18.44 21.91
C VAL A 449 3.54 18.15 23.00
N VAL A 450 2.88 16.98 22.94
CA VAL A 450 1.92 16.55 23.97
C VAL A 450 2.62 16.37 25.31
N ARG A 451 3.77 15.68 25.32
CA ARG A 451 4.59 15.44 26.50
C ARG A 451 4.97 16.75 27.19
N LEU A 452 5.55 17.70 26.45
CA LEU A 452 5.92 19.03 26.97
C LEU A 452 4.69 19.86 27.38
N GLY A 453 3.56 19.70 26.68
CA GLY A 453 2.29 20.33 27.04
C GLY A 453 1.78 19.91 28.42
N ILE A 454 1.89 18.61 28.75
CA ILE A 454 1.55 18.08 30.07
C ILE A 454 2.50 18.62 31.14
N VAL A 455 3.81 18.62 30.87
CA VAL A 455 4.81 19.17 31.80
C VAL A 455 4.52 20.63 32.11
N ARG A 456 4.21 21.45 31.10
CA ARG A 456 3.91 22.88 31.28
C ARG A 456 2.61 23.13 32.03
N ARG A 457 1.56 22.32 31.80
CA ARG A 457 0.25 22.48 32.46
C ARG A 457 0.27 22.11 33.93
N ASN A 458 1.06 21.10 34.30
CA ASN A 458 1.07 20.53 35.64
C ASN A 458 2.35 20.87 36.44
N ASP A 459 3.22 21.74 35.90
CA ASP A 459 4.48 22.20 36.50
C ASP A 459 5.46 21.06 36.87
N TYR A 460 5.55 20.03 36.02
CA TYR A 460 6.35 18.83 36.26
C TYR A 460 7.84 18.97 35.91
N TYR A 461 8.43 20.16 36.01
CA TYR A 461 9.83 20.38 35.62
C TYR A 461 10.85 19.70 36.55
N THR A 462 10.46 19.39 37.78
CA THR A 462 11.34 18.79 38.82
C THR A 462 11.17 17.28 38.97
N LEU A 463 10.18 16.68 38.30
CA LEU A 463 9.94 15.23 38.35
C LEU A 463 10.95 14.50 37.46
N PRO A 464 11.59 13.41 37.94
CA PRO A 464 12.53 12.63 37.14
C PRO A 464 11.82 11.90 36.00
N ASN A 465 10.65 11.31 36.28
CA ASN A 465 9.78 10.65 35.31
C ASN A 465 8.38 11.26 35.38
N MET A 466 7.81 11.61 34.25
CA MET A 466 6.44 12.13 34.20
C MET A 466 5.41 10.99 34.12
N PRO A 467 4.17 11.18 34.63
CA PRO A 467 3.12 10.15 34.66
C PRO A 467 2.45 9.98 33.29
N MET A 468 3.25 9.71 32.25
CA MET A 468 2.80 9.41 30.89
C MET A 468 3.47 8.11 30.47
N SER A 469 2.67 7.11 30.10
CA SER A 469 3.19 5.79 29.74
C SER A 469 4.14 5.84 28.53
N ILE A 470 5.25 5.11 28.62
CA ILE A 470 6.23 4.99 27.55
C ILE A 470 5.64 4.37 26.25
N PHE A 471 4.53 3.62 26.33
CA PHE A 471 3.88 2.99 25.16
C PHE A 471 3.28 3.98 24.17
N TRP A 472 3.14 5.25 24.51
CA TRP A 472 2.81 6.28 23.54
C TRP A 472 3.86 6.45 22.44
N GLN A 473 5.09 5.92 22.64
CA GLN A 473 6.13 5.84 21.62
C GLN A 473 5.94 4.67 20.63
N VAL A 474 5.03 3.71 20.86
CA VAL A 474 4.89 2.55 19.96
C VAL A 474 4.64 2.94 18.49
N PRO A 475 3.79 3.94 18.16
CA PRO A 475 3.55 4.32 16.77
C PRO A 475 4.80 4.76 16.02
N GLN A 476 5.71 5.54 16.63
CA GLN A 476 6.94 6.00 15.98
C GLN A 476 7.91 4.83 15.71
N TYR A 477 8.06 3.88 16.64
CA TYR A 477 8.90 2.69 16.41
C TYR A 477 8.29 1.76 15.35
N PHE A 478 6.98 1.51 15.39
CA PHE A 478 6.31 0.64 14.42
C PHE A 478 6.34 1.23 13.00
N LEU A 479 6.17 2.55 12.85
CA LEU A 479 6.26 3.23 11.56
C LEU A 479 7.69 3.28 11.01
N ILE A 480 8.71 3.46 11.86
CA ILE A 480 10.12 3.34 11.43
C ILE A 480 10.40 1.93 10.91
N GLY A 481 9.97 0.88 11.61
CA GLY A 481 10.18 -0.50 11.14
C GLY A 481 9.46 -0.81 9.83
N CYS A 482 8.28 -0.23 9.61
CA CYS A 482 7.63 -0.28 8.30
C CYS A 482 8.49 0.43 7.25
N ALA A 483 8.94 1.66 7.52
CA ALA A 483 9.80 2.41 6.61
C ALA A 483 11.12 1.69 6.28
N GLU A 484 11.72 0.98 7.24
CA GLU A 484 12.92 0.15 7.07
C GLU A 484 12.69 -0.96 6.03
N VAL A 485 11.58 -1.70 6.13
CA VAL A 485 11.25 -2.80 5.20
C VAL A 485 11.16 -2.32 3.75
N PHE A 486 10.73 -1.08 3.54
CA PHE A 486 10.62 -0.51 2.21
C PHE A 486 11.92 0.18 1.75
N THR A 487 12.52 1.03 2.56
CA THR A 487 13.72 1.79 2.15
C THR A 487 15.01 1.01 2.29
N PHE A 488 15.29 0.44 3.46
CA PHE A 488 16.59 -0.17 3.72
C PHE A 488 16.78 -1.46 2.92
N ILE A 489 15.77 -2.34 2.91
CA ILE A 489 15.83 -3.57 2.10
C ILE A 489 15.85 -3.23 0.60
N GLY A 490 15.05 -2.25 0.16
CA GLY A 490 15.05 -1.80 -1.23
C GLY A 490 16.38 -1.21 -1.68
N GLN A 491 17.04 -0.46 -0.80
CA GLN A 491 18.37 0.10 -1.06
C GLN A 491 19.41 -1.00 -1.17
N LEU A 492 19.40 -1.97 -0.26
CA LEU A 492 20.36 -3.08 -0.31
C LEU A 492 20.16 -3.95 -1.57
N GLU A 493 18.91 -4.21 -1.95
CA GLU A 493 18.55 -4.93 -3.18
C GLU A 493 18.98 -4.16 -4.45
N PHE A 494 18.72 -2.85 -4.50
CA PHE A 494 19.11 -2.00 -5.62
C PHE A 494 20.62 -1.96 -5.84
N PHE A 495 21.39 -1.67 -4.77
CA PHE A 495 22.84 -1.57 -4.86
C PHE A 495 23.49 -2.92 -5.15
N TYR A 496 22.87 -4.03 -4.78
CA TYR A 496 23.39 -5.36 -5.12
C TYR A 496 23.11 -5.74 -6.59
N GLN A 497 21.91 -5.45 -7.10
CA GLN A 497 21.52 -5.80 -8.48
C GLN A 497 22.27 -4.98 -9.53
N GLU A 498 22.50 -3.69 -9.25
CA GLU A 498 23.18 -2.76 -10.15
C GLU A 498 24.72 -2.81 -10.01
N ALA A 499 25.25 -3.56 -9.04
CA ALA A 499 26.69 -3.66 -8.84
C ALA A 499 27.35 -4.56 -9.89
N PRO A 500 28.51 -4.15 -10.46
CA PRO A 500 29.35 -5.03 -11.23
C PRO A 500 29.83 -6.24 -10.40
N ASP A 501 29.92 -7.41 -11.04
CA ASP A 501 30.24 -8.67 -10.35
C ASP A 501 31.57 -8.61 -9.59
N SER A 502 32.56 -7.92 -10.16
CA SER A 502 33.90 -7.75 -9.59
C SER A 502 33.97 -6.75 -8.41
N MET A 503 32.88 -6.03 -8.12
CA MET A 503 32.83 -4.96 -7.10
C MET A 503 31.58 -5.03 -6.20
N ARG A 504 30.88 -6.17 -6.15
CA ARG A 504 29.62 -6.30 -5.38
C ARG A 504 29.78 -5.96 -3.90
N SER A 505 30.88 -6.36 -3.26
CA SER A 505 31.13 -6.06 -1.85
C SER A 505 31.33 -4.55 -1.66
N LEU A 506 32.07 -3.90 -2.56
CA LEU A 506 32.29 -2.44 -2.54
C LEU A 506 31.00 -1.63 -2.76
N CYS A 507 30.16 -2.02 -3.71
CA CYS A 507 28.87 -1.36 -3.97
C CYS A 507 27.87 -1.58 -2.81
N SER A 508 27.89 -2.77 -2.20
CA SER A 508 27.09 -3.03 -0.98
C SER A 508 27.59 -2.20 0.20
N ALA A 509 28.91 -2.04 0.37
CA ALA A 509 29.47 -1.13 1.37
C ALA A 509 29.14 0.35 1.09
N LEU A 510 29.05 0.76 -0.18
CA LEU A 510 28.58 2.09 -0.56
C LEU A 510 27.13 2.34 -0.13
N SER A 511 26.26 1.32 -0.15
CA SER A 511 24.90 1.46 0.38
C SER A 511 24.90 1.72 1.90
N LEU A 512 25.78 1.07 2.66
CA LEU A 512 25.91 1.24 4.10
C LEU A 512 26.43 2.63 4.48
N THR A 513 27.19 3.31 3.61
CA THR A 513 27.67 4.66 3.91
C THR A 513 26.57 5.72 3.92
N THR A 514 25.38 5.46 3.35
CA THR A 514 24.23 6.35 3.57
C THR A 514 23.82 6.38 5.04
N VAL A 515 23.89 5.21 5.70
CA VAL A 515 23.66 5.08 7.15
C VAL A 515 24.74 5.81 7.93
N ALA A 516 26.00 5.72 7.49
CA ALA A 516 27.09 6.46 8.10
C ALA A 516 26.87 7.98 8.06
N LEU A 517 26.61 8.52 6.88
CA LEU A 517 26.38 9.95 6.68
C LEU A 517 25.12 10.45 7.37
N GLY A 518 24.05 9.66 7.42
CA GLY A 518 22.84 10.02 8.16
C GLY A 518 23.08 10.13 9.66
N ASN A 519 23.85 9.19 10.23
CA ASN A 519 24.26 9.29 11.63
C ASN A 519 25.18 10.49 11.89
N TYR A 520 26.16 10.78 11.01
CA TYR A 520 26.98 11.99 11.15
C TYR A 520 26.16 13.28 11.01
N LEU A 521 25.19 13.32 10.09
CA LEU A 521 24.29 14.47 9.93
C LEU A 521 23.47 14.70 11.21
N SER A 522 22.99 13.63 11.85
CA SER A 522 22.28 13.71 13.14
C SER A 522 23.16 14.20 14.30
N SER A 523 24.48 14.13 14.16
CA SER A 523 25.45 14.59 15.18
C SER A 523 25.75 16.10 15.12
N VAL A 524 25.33 16.79 14.06
CA VAL A 524 25.54 18.24 13.88
C VAL A 524 24.54 18.99 14.77
N PRO A 525 24.99 19.79 15.76
CA PRO A 525 24.06 20.50 16.64
C PRO A 525 23.21 21.52 15.86
N ASN A 526 21.91 21.58 16.15
CA ASN A 526 21.05 22.68 15.70
C ASN A 526 21.67 24.03 16.11
N MET A 527 22.20 24.78 15.14
CA MET A 527 22.52 26.19 15.28
C MET A 527 21.21 26.99 15.39
N SER A 528 20.58 26.98 16.55
CA SER A 528 19.53 27.95 16.90
C SER A 528 20.00 28.84 18.04
N LYS A 529 21.04 29.64 17.78
CA LYS A 529 21.21 30.98 18.35
C LYS A 529 22.28 31.76 17.57
N SER A 530 21.88 32.96 17.14
CA SER A 530 22.64 34.00 16.43
C SER A 530 22.49 34.01 14.90
N ARG A 531 21.61 34.85 14.36
CA ARG A 531 21.99 36.17 13.80
C ARG A 531 20.76 36.95 13.30
N LYS A 532 20.77 38.27 13.55
CA LYS A 532 19.91 39.31 12.96
C LYS A 532 20.18 39.45 11.45
N GLU A 533 19.20 40.05 10.76
CA GLU A 533 19.16 40.65 9.40
C GLU A 533 20.46 40.70 8.57
N ASP A 534 20.35 40.38 7.27
CA ASP A 534 20.69 41.33 6.19
C ASP A 534 20.26 40.82 4.80
N TYR A 535 19.75 41.75 4.00
CA TYR A 535 19.46 41.61 2.57
C TYR A 535 20.75 41.65 1.74
N THR A 536 20.82 40.89 0.64
CA THR A 536 21.36 41.30 -0.68
C THR A 536 21.13 40.20 -1.71
N GLY A 537 20.63 40.57 -2.89
CA GLY A 537 20.28 39.64 -3.96
C GLY A 537 21.46 39.20 -4.82
N SER A 538 21.26 38.14 -5.60
CA SER A 538 21.74 38.06 -6.99
C SER A 538 21.00 36.95 -7.75
N SER A 539 20.67 37.28 -9.00
CA SER A 539 19.95 36.45 -9.97
C SER A 539 20.87 35.44 -10.65
N ILE A 540 20.43 34.19 -10.83
CA ILE A 540 20.92 33.31 -11.91
C ILE A 540 19.74 32.53 -12.50
N ARG A 541 19.47 32.75 -13.79
CA ARG A 541 18.52 31.99 -14.63
C ARG A 541 19.09 30.62 -14.99
N PRO A 542 18.29 29.57 -15.22
CA PRO A 542 18.70 28.43 -16.03
C PRO A 542 18.25 28.60 -17.49
N LEU A 543 19.19 28.35 -18.40
CA LEU A 543 18.93 28.10 -19.82
C LEU A 543 18.13 26.79 -19.97
N LEU A 544 16.99 26.86 -20.65
CA LEU A 544 16.28 25.71 -21.20
C LEU A 544 16.67 25.54 -22.68
N ASP A 545 17.04 24.32 -23.06
CA ASP A 545 17.04 23.88 -24.46
C ASP A 545 15.62 23.45 -24.88
N PRO A 546 15.25 23.59 -26.17
CA PRO A 546 13.88 23.45 -26.65
C PRO A 546 13.49 21.97 -26.84
N ILE A 547 12.31 21.61 -26.34
CA ILE A 547 11.64 20.33 -26.61
C ILE A 547 10.64 20.56 -27.75
N TYR A 548 10.64 19.66 -28.74
CA TYR A 548 9.74 19.65 -29.91
C TYR A 548 8.25 19.83 -29.51
N GLU A 549 7.54 20.67 -30.27
CA GLU A 549 6.22 21.25 -29.92
C GLU A 549 5.00 20.30 -29.99
N ASP A 550 5.09 19.11 -30.60
CA ASP A 550 3.91 18.28 -30.91
C ASP A 550 3.52 17.22 -29.84
N ASP A 551 4.28 17.05 -28.75
CA ASP A 551 3.99 16.04 -27.71
C ASP A 551 3.64 16.63 -26.33
N ILE A 552 3.43 17.94 -26.26
CA ILE A 552 3.21 18.69 -25.00
C ILE A 552 1.73 18.65 -24.58
N TYR A 553 0.81 18.46 -25.51
CA TYR A 553 -0.64 18.48 -25.27
C TYR A 553 -1.23 17.08 -25.24
N THR A 554 -2.30 16.90 -24.47
CA THR A 554 -3.04 15.63 -24.37
C THR A 554 -3.74 15.28 -25.68
N LYS A 555 -3.82 13.98 -26.00
CA LYS A 555 -4.42 13.47 -27.24
C LYS A 555 -5.86 12.98 -27.04
N ASP A 556 -6.29 12.87 -25.79
CA ASP A 556 -7.61 12.40 -25.33
C ASP A 556 -8.74 13.45 -25.40
N GLY A 557 -8.46 14.67 -25.88
CA GLY A 557 -9.42 15.76 -26.00
C GLY A 557 -9.70 16.51 -24.68
N THR A 558 -8.86 16.34 -23.66
CA THR A 558 -9.00 17.10 -22.39
C THR A 558 -8.54 18.56 -22.51
N THR A 559 -9.24 19.46 -21.82
CA THR A 559 -8.95 20.89 -21.75
C THR A 559 -8.53 21.33 -20.35
N ASP A 560 -7.80 22.43 -20.26
CA ASP A 560 -7.49 23.12 -19.01
C ASP A 560 -8.69 23.94 -18.49
N TYR A 561 -8.53 24.61 -17.36
CA TYR A 561 -9.59 25.43 -16.75
C TYR A 561 -10.00 26.66 -17.58
N LEU A 562 -9.21 27.04 -18.61
CA LEU A 562 -9.48 28.13 -19.54
C LEU A 562 -10.12 27.65 -20.85
N GLY A 563 -10.29 26.34 -21.04
CA GLY A 563 -10.82 25.74 -22.25
C GLY A 563 -9.78 25.52 -23.36
N ASN A 564 -8.48 25.63 -23.05
CA ASN A 564 -7.40 25.31 -24.01
C ASN A 564 -7.02 23.82 -23.91
N PRO A 565 -6.43 23.20 -24.95
CA PRO A 565 -5.91 21.84 -24.86
C PRO A 565 -4.98 21.65 -23.65
N ALA A 566 -5.19 20.59 -22.88
CA ALA A 566 -4.49 20.39 -21.62
C ALA A 566 -3.00 20.09 -21.84
N ASN A 567 -2.14 20.80 -21.10
CA ASN A 567 -0.69 20.60 -21.16
C ASN A 567 -0.26 19.48 -20.20
N LYS A 568 0.33 18.40 -20.74
CA LYS A 568 0.73 17.19 -20.00
C LYS A 568 1.63 17.47 -18.80
N LEU A 569 2.52 18.46 -18.90
CA LEU A 569 3.49 18.80 -17.85
C LEU A 569 2.89 19.64 -16.71
N LYS A 570 1.88 20.46 -17.02
CA LYS A 570 1.30 21.43 -16.06
C LYS A 570 0.03 20.92 -15.37
N THR A 571 -0.85 20.21 -16.09
CA THR A 571 -2.18 19.80 -15.59
C THR A 571 -2.31 18.26 -15.51
N GLY A 572 -3.23 17.78 -14.68
CA GLY A 572 -3.58 16.37 -14.50
C GLY A 572 -2.62 15.58 -13.62
N THR A 573 -2.58 14.26 -13.85
CA THR A 573 -1.77 13.26 -13.13
C THR A 573 -1.99 13.29 -11.60
N TRP A 574 -1.00 12.80 -10.85
CA TRP A 574 -1.01 12.80 -9.38
C TRP A 574 -0.98 14.20 -8.73
N LYS A 575 -0.71 15.27 -9.50
CA LYS A 575 -0.82 16.65 -9.01
C LYS A 575 -2.29 17.01 -8.75
N ALA A 576 -3.15 16.73 -9.72
CA ALA A 576 -4.60 16.87 -9.60
C ALA A 576 -5.21 15.85 -8.62
N CYS A 577 -4.83 14.57 -8.72
CA CYS A 577 -5.48 13.49 -7.99
C CYS A 577 -5.43 13.62 -6.46
N ARG A 578 -4.40 14.29 -5.90
CA ARG A 578 -4.31 14.52 -4.44
C ARG A 578 -5.51 15.29 -3.89
N TYR A 579 -6.00 16.27 -4.64
CA TYR A 579 -7.16 17.08 -4.24
C TYR A 579 -8.47 16.29 -4.34
N ILE A 580 -8.61 15.50 -5.42
CA ILE A 580 -9.77 14.64 -5.67
C ILE A 580 -9.88 13.54 -4.60
N LEU A 581 -8.77 12.87 -4.28
CA LEU A 581 -8.72 11.82 -3.25
C LEU A 581 -9.01 12.35 -1.84
N GLY A 582 -8.50 13.54 -1.51
CA GLY A 582 -8.80 14.21 -0.24
C GLY A 582 -10.28 14.58 -0.13
N ASN A 583 -10.89 15.09 -1.21
CA ASN A 583 -12.32 15.35 -1.26
C ASN A 583 -13.15 14.08 -1.04
N GLU A 584 -12.79 12.98 -1.71
CA GLU A 584 -13.47 11.69 -1.54
C GLU A 584 -13.37 11.17 -0.09
N CYS A 585 -12.20 11.25 0.53
CA CYS A 585 -12.00 10.81 1.92
C CYS A 585 -12.97 11.52 2.88
N CYS A 586 -13.06 12.84 2.73
CA CYS A 586 -13.88 13.71 3.57
C CYS A 586 -15.37 13.47 3.32
N GLU A 587 -15.79 13.32 2.07
CA GLU A 587 -17.17 13.03 1.71
C GLU A 587 -17.61 11.67 2.25
N ARG A 588 -16.79 10.62 2.12
CA ARG A 588 -17.09 9.30 2.69
C ARG A 588 -17.22 9.31 4.19
N LEU A 589 -16.30 10.00 4.88
CA LEU A 589 -16.36 10.16 6.33
C LEU A 589 -17.66 10.86 6.74
N ALA A 590 -18.06 11.92 6.03
CA ALA A 590 -19.30 12.64 6.32
C ALA A 590 -20.54 11.79 6.05
N GLN A 591 -20.57 11.06 4.93
CA GLN A 591 -21.70 10.20 4.55
C GLN A 591 -21.87 9.03 5.51
N TYR A 592 -20.82 8.24 5.76
CA TYR A 592 -20.89 7.09 6.67
C TYR A 592 -21.08 7.51 8.13
N GLY A 593 -20.46 8.62 8.54
CA GLY A 593 -20.62 9.16 9.88
C GLY A 593 -22.06 9.54 10.17
N MET A 594 -22.74 10.17 9.21
CA MET A 594 -24.17 10.47 9.34
C MET A 594 -25.05 9.23 9.19
N ALA A 595 -24.83 8.40 8.16
CA ALA A 595 -25.73 7.31 7.79
C ALA A 595 -25.77 6.15 8.80
N SER A 596 -24.62 5.81 9.39
CA SER A 596 -24.44 4.60 10.22
C SER A 596 -25.32 4.60 11.47
N ASN A 597 -25.57 5.77 12.07
CA ASN A 597 -26.32 5.89 13.33
C ASN A 597 -27.67 6.61 13.19
N LEU A 598 -28.08 6.97 11.96
CA LEU A 598 -29.30 7.74 11.72
C LEU A 598 -30.57 6.99 12.18
N MET A 599 -30.54 5.66 12.23
CA MET A 599 -31.62 4.83 12.80
C MET A 599 -31.91 5.19 14.26
N LEU A 600 -30.87 5.29 15.10
CA LEU A 600 -31.01 5.64 16.51
C LEU A 600 -31.41 7.11 16.69
N TYR A 601 -30.99 8.00 15.78
CA TYR A 601 -31.45 9.38 15.79
C TYR A 601 -32.98 9.48 15.56
N PHE A 602 -33.50 8.77 14.56
CA PHE A 602 -34.95 8.75 14.29
C PHE A 602 -35.75 8.14 15.44
N LYS A 603 -35.24 7.06 16.03
CA LYS A 603 -35.91 6.38 17.16
C LYS A 603 -35.85 7.21 18.44
N ASN A 604 -34.68 7.68 18.86
CA ASN A 604 -34.49 8.26 20.19
C ASN A 604 -34.73 9.77 20.22
N HIS A 605 -34.35 10.51 19.16
CA HIS A 605 -34.46 11.97 19.12
C HIS A 605 -35.72 12.48 18.43
N LEU A 606 -36.10 11.89 17.29
CA LEU A 606 -37.37 12.22 16.63
C LEU A 606 -38.56 11.44 17.21
N ASN A 607 -38.29 10.46 18.10
CA ASN A 607 -39.29 9.61 18.74
C ASN A 607 -40.24 8.91 17.76
N GLN A 608 -39.66 8.42 16.67
CA GLN A 608 -40.39 7.64 15.68
C GLN A 608 -40.47 6.18 16.12
N HIS A 609 -41.61 5.54 15.87
CA HIS A 609 -41.75 4.10 16.01
C HIS A 609 -40.69 3.36 15.18
N SER A 610 -40.22 2.22 15.69
CA SER A 610 -39.08 1.48 15.11
C SER A 610 -39.30 1.09 13.64
N ALA A 611 -40.53 0.68 13.28
CA ALA A 611 -40.88 0.39 11.88
C ALA A 611 -40.89 1.67 11.01
N THR A 612 -41.37 2.79 11.53
CA THR A 612 -41.40 4.08 10.82
C THR A 612 -40.00 4.65 10.61
N ALA A 613 -39.15 4.61 11.64
CA ALA A 613 -37.75 5.00 11.57
C ALA A 613 -36.99 4.18 10.52
N SER A 614 -37.17 2.84 10.54
CA SER A 614 -36.57 1.92 9.58
C SER A 614 -37.00 2.21 8.14
N ARG A 615 -38.30 2.49 7.93
CA ARG A 615 -38.86 2.86 6.64
C ARG A 615 -38.28 4.18 6.10
N ASN A 616 -38.26 5.20 6.95
CA ASN A 616 -37.74 6.53 6.60
C ASN A 616 -36.25 6.49 6.27
N LEU A 617 -35.46 5.73 7.04
CA LEU A 617 -34.04 5.51 6.77
C LEU A 617 -33.82 4.79 5.43
N SER A 618 -34.60 3.74 5.16
CA SER A 618 -34.52 2.99 3.91
C SER A 618 -34.90 3.85 2.70
N ASN A 619 -35.93 4.70 2.83
CA ASN A 619 -36.32 5.67 1.81
C ASN A 619 -35.24 6.71 1.55
N TRP A 620 -34.66 7.27 2.61
CA TRP A 620 -33.57 8.24 2.48
C TRP A 620 -32.35 7.63 1.80
N SER A 621 -31.92 6.44 2.25
CA SER A 621 -30.83 5.69 1.64
C SER A 621 -31.13 5.40 0.16
N GLY A 622 -32.36 4.96 -0.14
CA GLY A 622 -32.84 4.76 -1.51
C GLY A 622 -32.66 6.01 -2.37
N THR A 623 -33.08 7.16 -1.85
CA THR A 623 -32.95 8.45 -2.54
C THR A 623 -31.50 8.89 -2.73
N CYS A 624 -30.60 8.66 -1.77
CA CYS A 624 -29.16 8.91 -1.92
C CYS A 624 -28.49 8.14 -3.07
N TYR A 625 -29.10 7.03 -3.50
CA TYR A 625 -28.57 6.20 -4.59
C TYR A 625 -29.38 6.32 -5.90
N ILE A 626 -30.50 7.03 -5.92
CA ILE A 626 -31.22 7.39 -7.17
C ILE A 626 -30.78 8.75 -7.73
N THR A 627 -30.46 9.71 -6.86
CA THR A 627 -29.97 11.05 -7.26
C THR A 627 -28.66 11.01 -8.07
N PRO A 628 -27.75 10.01 -7.95
CA PRO A 628 -26.63 9.83 -8.87
C PRO A 628 -26.98 9.78 -10.35
N LEU A 629 -28.15 9.24 -10.71
CA LEU A 629 -28.57 9.18 -12.12
C LEU A 629 -28.83 10.58 -12.68
N ILE A 630 -29.39 11.48 -11.85
CA ILE A 630 -29.61 12.89 -12.18
C ILE A 630 -28.27 13.63 -12.26
N GLY A 631 -27.37 13.38 -11.29
CA GLY A 631 -26.03 13.98 -11.26
C GLY A 631 -25.19 13.62 -12.49
N ALA A 632 -25.15 12.34 -12.86
CA ALA A 632 -24.45 11.86 -14.04
C ALA A 632 -25.03 12.47 -15.33
N PHE A 633 -26.36 12.50 -15.45
CA PHE A 633 -27.03 13.12 -16.59
C PHE A 633 -26.67 14.61 -16.73
N ILE A 634 -26.69 15.38 -15.65
CA ILE A 634 -26.33 16.81 -15.66
C ILE A 634 -24.85 17.01 -16.03
N ALA A 635 -23.96 16.16 -15.50
CA ALA A 635 -22.53 16.20 -15.80
C ALA A 635 -22.22 15.93 -17.27
N ASP A 636 -22.82 14.89 -17.85
CA ASP A 636 -22.51 14.48 -19.22
C ASP A 636 -23.24 15.33 -20.28
N ALA A 637 -24.46 15.80 -19.98
CA ALA A 637 -25.29 16.53 -20.95
C ALA A 637 -25.11 18.06 -20.95
N TYR A 638 -24.80 18.69 -19.80
CA TYR A 638 -24.87 20.15 -19.67
C TYR A 638 -23.65 20.81 -19.01
N LEU A 639 -23.36 20.47 -17.74
CA LEU A 639 -22.44 21.27 -16.91
C LEU A 639 -20.97 20.82 -17.00
N GLY A 640 -20.71 19.58 -17.43
CA GLY A 640 -19.41 18.94 -17.27
C GLY A 640 -19.19 18.43 -15.83
N ARG A 641 -18.29 17.45 -15.69
CA ARG A 641 -18.05 16.74 -14.41
C ARG A 641 -17.56 17.68 -13.29
N TYR A 642 -16.68 18.63 -13.60
CA TYR A 642 -16.14 19.59 -12.63
C TYR A 642 -17.24 20.45 -11.99
N TRP A 643 -18.07 21.11 -12.80
CA TRP A 643 -19.11 22.02 -12.31
C TRP A 643 -20.26 21.28 -11.61
N THR A 644 -20.57 20.06 -12.03
CA THR A 644 -21.51 19.19 -11.30
C THR A 644 -20.97 18.87 -9.92
N ILE A 645 -19.72 18.39 -9.79
CA ILE A 645 -19.12 18.09 -8.48
C ILE A 645 -19.12 19.34 -7.60
N ALA A 646 -18.67 20.48 -8.13
CA ALA A 646 -18.59 21.74 -7.39
C ALA A 646 -19.96 22.20 -6.87
N SER A 647 -20.97 22.26 -7.75
CA SER A 647 -22.33 22.73 -7.40
C SER A 647 -23.00 21.82 -6.38
N PHE A 648 -22.92 20.50 -6.60
CA PHE A 648 -23.56 19.53 -5.72
C PHE A 648 -22.84 19.37 -4.38
N SER A 649 -21.52 19.62 -4.33
CA SER A 649 -20.79 19.67 -3.06
C SER A 649 -21.22 20.87 -2.19
N MET A 650 -21.54 22.01 -2.79
CA MET A 650 -22.12 23.14 -2.06
C MET A 650 -23.52 22.82 -1.51
N ILE A 651 -24.35 22.13 -2.29
CA ILE A 651 -25.66 21.64 -1.84
C ILE A 651 -25.50 20.66 -0.68
N TYR A 652 -24.51 19.75 -0.75
CA TYR A 652 -24.19 18.83 0.34
C TYR A 652 -23.85 19.60 1.63
N VAL A 653 -22.91 20.56 1.56
CA VAL A 653 -22.53 21.38 2.72
C VAL A 653 -23.73 22.12 3.32
N ALA A 654 -24.60 22.69 2.48
CA ALA A 654 -25.83 23.33 2.93
C ALA A 654 -26.77 22.34 3.65
N GLY A 655 -26.95 21.14 3.10
CA GLY A 655 -27.73 20.06 3.72
C GLY A 655 -27.17 19.63 5.08
N MET A 656 -25.85 19.41 5.19
CA MET A 656 -25.20 19.02 6.45
C MET A 656 -25.24 20.12 7.50
N THR A 657 -25.10 21.38 7.06
CA THR A 657 -25.21 22.53 7.95
C THR A 657 -26.64 22.63 8.49
N LEU A 658 -27.65 22.48 7.62
CA LEU A 658 -29.05 22.48 8.03
C LEU A 658 -29.37 21.30 8.98
N LEU A 659 -28.79 20.12 8.72
CA LEU A 659 -28.95 18.96 9.60
C LEU A 659 -28.34 19.22 10.99
N THR A 660 -27.15 19.82 11.02
CA THR A 660 -26.48 20.22 12.28
C THR A 660 -27.29 21.27 13.04
N LEU A 661 -27.85 22.25 12.34
CA LEU A 661 -28.74 23.26 12.93
C LEU A 661 -30.00 22.63 13.50
N SER A 662 -30.57 21.63 12.82
CA SER A 662 -31.74 20.89 13.30
C SER A 662 -31.49 20.14 14.63
N ALA A 663 -30.25 19.74 14.89
CA ALA A 663 -29.85 19.04 16.11
C ALA A 663 -29.37 19.97 17.25
N THR A 664 -29.02 21.23 16.95
CA THR A 664 -28.36 22.15 17.89
C THR A 664 -29.21 23.34 18.30
N VAL A 665 -29.99 23.91 17.37
CA VAL A 665 -30.75 25.14 17.62
C VAL A 665 -31.98 24.83 18.49
N PRO A 666 -32.17 25.50 19.64
CA PRO A 666 -33.27 25.18 20.58
C PRO A 666 -34.67 25.24 19.96
N GLY A 667 -34.90 26.07 18.94
CA GLY A 667 -36.19 26.14 18.22
C GLY A 667 -36.39 25.05 17.17
N LEU A 668 -35.33 24.42 16.67
CA LEU A 668 -35.37 23.36 15.65
C LEU A 668 -35.16 21.96 16.25
N LYS A 669 -34.56 21.88 17.43
CA LYS A 669 -34.32 20.64 18.17
C LYS A 669 -35.64 20.13 18.80
N PRO A 670 -35.93 18.81 18.75
CA PRO A 670 -37.05 18.22 19.46
C PRO A 670 -37.03 18.54 20.96
N THR A 671 -38.20 18.82 21.54
CA THR A 671 -38.34 19.03 22.98
C THR A 671 -38.32 17.69 23.70
N CYS A 672 -37.48 17.54 24.72
CA CYS A 672 -37.39 16.31 25.50
C CYS A 672 -37.94 16.54 26.91
N TYR A 673 -38.86 15.67 27.34
CA TYR A 673 -39.46 15.67 28.68
C TYR A 673 -38.96 14.45 29.45
N GLU A 674 -38.32 14.69 30.60
CA GLU A 674 -37.49 13.72 31.34
C GLU A 674 -36.34 13.11 30.51
N LYS A 675 -35.39 12.47 31.18
CA LYS A 675 -34.04 12.18 30.63
C LYS A 675 -33.99 11.34 29.35
N ASP A 676 -35.09 10.69 28.91
CA ASP A 676 -35.07 9.70 27.84
C ASP A 676 -36.20 9.82 26.78
N VAL A 677 -37.19 10.73 26.90
CA VAL A 677 -38.32 10.81 25.94
C VAL A 677 -38.37 12.17 25.24
N CYS A 678 -37.99 12.19 23.96
CA CYS A 678 -38.09 13.36 23.09
C CYS A 678 -39.40 13.35 22.29
N SER A 679 -39.91 14.49 21.88
CA SER A 679 -41.04 14.57 20.95
C SER A 679 -40.78 15.68 19.94
N ALA A 680 -40.64 15.32 18.67
CA ALA A 680 -40.45 16.29 17.59
C ALA A 680 -41.81 16.77 17.07
N THR A 681 -41.94 18.07 16.82
CA THR A 681 -43.09 18.60 16.06
C THR A 681 -42.95 18.26 14.57
N ASP A 682 -44.07 18.28 13.83
CA ASP A 682 -44.06 18.02 12.38
C ASP A 682 -43.13 19.00 11.63
N ALA A 683 -43.08 20.27 12.06
CA ALA A 683 -42.19 21.28 11.50
C ALA A 683 -40.70 20.96 11.73
N GLN A 684 -40.33 20.51 12.93
CA GLN A 684 -38.96 20.11 13.26
C GLN A 684 -38.53 18.86 12.47
N SER A 685 -39.44 17.88 12.35
CA SER A 685 -39.23 16.71 11.50
C SER A 685 -39.07 17.11 10.02
N ALA A 686 -39.90 18.02 9.53
CA ALA A 686 -39.81 18.50 8.14
C ALA A 686 -38.48 19.19 7.84
N VAL A 687 -37.94 20.00 8.75
CA VAL A 687 -36.61 20.62 8.60
C VAL A 687 -35.51 19.56 8.55
N CYS A 688 -35.57 18.56 9.45
CA CYS A 688 -34.61 17.45 9.47
C CYS A 688 -34.65 16.65 8.15
N PHE A 689 -35.82 16.26 7.66
CA PHE A 689 -35.94 15.53 6.39
C PHE A 689 -35.55 16.39 5.18
N THR A 690 -35.86 17.69 5.19
CA THR A 690 -35.40 18.62 4.15
C THR A 690 -33.87 18.64 4.09
N ALA A 691 -33.20 18.71 5.24
CA ALA A 691 -31.75 18.61 5.33
C ALA A 691 -31.21 17.28 4.76
N LEU A 692 -31.82 16.17 5.17
CA LEU A 692 -31.43 14.83 4.70
C LEU A 692 -31.60 14.66 3.19
N TYR A 693 -32.67 15.20 2.60
CA TYR A 693 -32.87 15.15 1.15
C TYR A 693 -31.97 16.12 0.38
N LEU A 694 -31.59 17.26 0.97
CA LEU A 694 -30.54 18.11 0.40
C LEU A 694 -29.18 17.39 0.40
N VAL A 695 -28.85 16.67 1.47
CA VAL A 695 -27.66 15.82 1.50
C VAL A 695 -27.76 14.71 0.44
N ALA A 696 -28.91 14.05 0.32
CA ALA A 696 -29.13 13.04 -0.71
C ALA A 696 -28.96 13.61 -2.13
N LEU A 697 -29.47 14.81 -2.39
CA LEU A 697 -29.25 15.50 -3.66
C LEU A 697 -27.75 15.78 -3.88
N GLY A 698 -27.07 16.36 -2.89
CA GLY A 698 -25.64 16.65 -2.93
C GLY A 698 -24.77 15.42 -3.21
N THR A 699 -25.01 14.30 -2.52
CA THR A 699 -24.31 13.02 -2.78
C THR A 699 -24.50 12.53 -4.21
N GLY A 700 -25.66 12.83 -4.82
CA GLY A 700 -26.01 12.42 -6.18
C GLY A 700 -25.11 13.03 -7.25
N GLY A 701 -24.75 14.31 -7.15
CA GLY A 701 -23.84 14.93 -8.12
C GLY A 701 -22.38 14.50 -7.98
N ILE A 702 -21.98 14.10 -6.76
CA ILE A 702 -20.57 13.81 -6.43
C ILE A 702 -20.21 12.37 -6.77
N LYS A 703 -20.96 11.39 -6.24
CA LYS A 703 -20.64 9.95 -6.31
C LYS A 703 -20.32 9.41 -7.72
N PRO A 704 -21.15 9.64 -8.75
CA PRO A 704 -20.89 9.10 -10.07
C PRO A 704 -19.78 9.87 -10.80
N CYS A 705 -19.59 11.15 -10.47
CA CYS A 705 -18.71 12.05 -11.22
C CYS A 705 -17.28 12.04 -10.69
N VAL A 706 -17.05 11.93 -9.37
CA VAL A 706 -15.70 12.06 -8.77
C VAL A 706 -14.76 10.94 -9.21
N SER A 707 -15.24 9.69 -9.24
CA SER A 707 -14.43 8.54 -9.65
C SER A 707 -14.01 8.65 -11.13
N SER A 708 -14.95 9.04 -12.01
CA SER A 708 -14.68 9.32 -13.41
C SER A 708 -13.78 10.55 -13.60
N TYR A 709 -14.00 11.63 -12.84
CA TYR A 709 -13.23 12.86 -12.96
C TYR A 709 -11.78 12.69 -12.51
N GLY A 710 -11.54 11.86 -11.49
CA GLY A 710 -10.19 11.45 -11.10
C GLY A 710 -9.51 10.57 -12.15
N ALA A 711 -10.28 9.72 -12.84
CA ALA A 711 -9.79 8.89 -13.93
C ALA A 711 -9.42 9.72 -15.19
N ASP A 712 -10.16 10.82 -15.45
CA ASP A 712 -9.90 11.77 -16.54
C ASP A 712 -8.61 12.59 -16.36
N GLN A 713 -7.97 12.52 -15.19
CA GLN A 713 -6.70 13.20 -14.96
C GLN A 713 -5.51 12.49 -15.63
N PHE A 714 -5.73 11.35 -16.26
CA PHE A 714 -4.71 10.54 -16.92
C PHE A 714 -5.09 10.33 -18.39
N ASP A 715 -4.14 10.62 -19.29
CA ASP A 715 -4.26 10.42 -20.74
C ASP A 715 -4.25 8.92 -21.08
N ASP A 716 -5.29 8.44 -21.76
CA ASP A 716 -5.45 7.03 -22.12
C ASP A 716 -4.57 6.60 -23.31
N ASP A 717 -4.08 7.56 -24.10
CA ASP A 717 -3.15 7.32 -25.23
C ASP A 717 -1.68 7.29 -24.78
N ASP A 718 -1.40 7.71 -23.54
CA ASP A 718 -0.08 7.64 -22.93
C ASP A 718 0.04 6.40 -22.04
N GLU A 719 0.87 5.44 -22.46
CA GLU A 719 1.08 4.17 -21.73
C GLU A 719 1.64 4.36 -20.31
N VAL A 720 2.27 5.51 -19.98
CA VAL A 720 2.75 5.84 -18.63
C VAL A 720 1.62 6.38 -17.76
N GLU A 721 0.80 7.30 -18.28
CA GLU A 721 -0.34 7.87 -17.55
C GLU A 721 -1.45 6.81 -17.36
N LYS A 722 -1.73 6.00 -18.38
CA LYS A 722 -2.68 4.87 -18.33
C LYS A 722 -2.33 3.82 -17.25
N LYS A 723 -1.04 3.50 -17.07
CA LYS A 723 -0.59 2.65 -15.95
C LYS A 723 -0.81 3.33 -14.59
N SER A 724 -0.60 4.65 -14.52
CA SER A 724 -0.82 5.44 -13.30
C SER A 724 -2.30 5.54 -12.91
N LYS A 725 -3.23 5.57 -13.89
CA LYS A 725 -4.69 5.53 -13.69
C LYS A 725 -5.16 4.31 -12.89
N THR A 726 -4.54 3.15 -13.13
CA THR A 726 -4.85 1.93 -12.36
C THR A 726 -4.44 2.07 -10.89
N SER A 727 -3.30 2.71 -10.62
CA SER A 727 -2.87 3.02 -9.26
C SER A 727 -3.77 4.05 -8.57
N PHE A 728 -4.38 4.99 -9.32
CA PHE A 728 -5.36 5.93 -8.77
C PHE A 728 -6.58 5.22 -8.18
N PHE A 729 -7.17 4.24 -8.87
CA PHE A 729 -8.33 3.50 -8.36
C PHE A 729 -8.03 2.74 -7.07
N ASN A 730 -6.81 2.21 -6.91
CA ASN A 730 -6.40 1.56 -5.66
C ASN A 730 -6.35 2.55 -4.49
N TRP A 731 -5.76 3.74 -4.68
CA TRP A 731 -5.73 4.79 -3.67
C TRP A 731 -7.12 5.40 -3.40
N PHE A 732 -7.96 5.48 -4.41
CA PHE A 732 -9.36 5.89 -4.29
C PHE A 732 -10.12 4.94 -3.36
N TYR A 733 -10.00 3.63 -3.57
CA TYR A 733 -10.64 2.63 -2.72
C TYR A 733 -10.07 2.63 -1.28
N PHE A 734 -8.76 2.79 -1.12
CA PHE A 734 -8.14 2.91 0.20
C PHE A 734 -8.64 4.14 0.97
N SER A 735 -8.82 5.28 0.29
CA SER A 735 -9.38 6.52 0.85
C SER A 735 -10.80 6.32 1.39
N ILE A 736 -11.64 5.59 0.65
CA ILE A 736 -13.01 5.25 1.08
C ILE A 736 -13.00 4.48 2.40
N ASN A 737 -12.13 3.46 2.51
CA ASN A 737 -12.07 2.60 3.70
C ASN A 737 -11.56 3.35 4.94
N ILE A 738 -10.60 4.26 4.80
CA ILE A 738 -10.15 5.11 5.92
C ILE A 738 -11.31 5.99 6.41
N GLY A 739 -12.00 6.67 5.49
CA GLY A 739 -13.15 7.52 5.81
C GLY A 739 -14.25 6.74 6.54
N ALA A 740 -14.57 5.53 6.06
CA ALA A 740 -15.55 4.64 6.67
C ALA A 740 -15.13 4.14 8.06
N LEU A 741 -13.87 3.74 8.26
CA LEU A 741 -13.38 3.24 9.54
C LEU A 741 -13.44 4.32 10.62
N VAL A 742 -12.96 5.54 10.31
CA VAL A 742 -13.03 6.68 11.24
C VAL A 742 -14.48 7.05 11.55
N ALA A 743 -15.36 6.99 10.55
CA ALA A 743 -16.78 7.23 10.74
C ALA A 743 -17.43 6.22 11.68
N HIS A 744 -17.31 4.92 11.40
CA HIS A 744 -17.93 3.85 12.20
C HIS A 744 -17.35 3.77 13.62
N SER A 745 -16.09 4.14 13.84
CA SER A 745 -15.49 4.12 15.18
C SER A 745 -15.68 5.45 15.94
N LEU A 746 -15.06 6.53 15.46
CA LEU A 746 -14.92 7.76 16.24
C LEU A 746 -16.18 8.63 16.16
N LEU A 747 -16.76 8.81 14.98
CA LEU A 747 -17.93 9.68 14.82
C LEU A 747 -19.18 9.10 15.47
N VAL A 748 -19.42 7.80 15.31
CA VAL A 748 -20.53 7.13 15.99
C VAL A 748 -20.37 7.23 17.51
N TRP A 749 -19.16 7.04 18.04
CA TRP A 749 -18.90 7.21 19.46
C TRP A 749 -19.20 8.64 19.95
N ILE A 750 -18.83 9.66 19.16
CA ILE A 750 -19.16 11.07 19.46
C ILE A 750 -20.67 11.30 19.43
N GLN A 751 -21.39 10.72 18.46
CA GLN A 751 -22.84 10.87 18.35
C GLN A 751 -23.58 10.35 19.58
N ASP A 752 -23.20 9.16 20.06
CA ASP A 752 -23.88 8.50 21.18
C ASP A 752 -23.41 9.00 22.55
N ASN A 753 -22.13 9.34 22.73
CA ASN A 753 -21.57 9.69 24.05
C ASN A 753 -21.42 11.20 24.29
N VAL A 754 -21.19 12.00 23.25
CA VAL A 754 -20.97 13.46 23.37
C VAL A 754 -22.23 14.23 22.96
N GLY A 755 -22.87 13.81 21.86
CA GLY A 755 -24.15 14.30 21.40
C GLY A 755 -24.21 14.63 19.91
N TRP A 756 -25.42 14.60 19.38
CA TRP A 756 -25.72 14.74 17.95
C TRP A 756 -25.31 16.06 17.31
N GLY A 757 -25.22 17.14 18.09
CA GLY A 757 -24.74 18.43 17.59
C GLY A 757 -23.30 18.36 17.08
N TRP A 758 -22.39 17.77 17.86
CA TRP A 758 -21.02 17.50 17.43
C TRP A 758 -20.95 16.37 16.42
N GLY A 759 -21.82 15.37 16.59
CA GLY A 759 -21.94 14.21 15.71
C GLY A 759 -22.29 14.53 14.25
N PHE A 760 -23.10 15.57 13.99
CA PHE A 760 -23.36 16.08 12.65
C PHE A 760 -22.48 17.28 12.27
N GLY A 761 -22.06 18.08 13.24
CA GLY A 761 -21.22 19.26 13.02
C GLY A 761 -19.82 18.93 12.50
N ILE A 762 -19.17 17.89 13.02
CA ILE A 762 -17.85 17.46 12.53
C ILE A 762 -17.92 17.06 11.03
N PRO A 763 -18.81 16.14 10.61
CA PRO A 763 -19.08 15.88 9.20
C PRO A 763 -19.34 17.13 8.34
N ALA A 764 -20.12 18.10 8.84
CA ALA A 764 -20.41 19.33 8.11
C ALA A 764 -19.15 20.18 7.85
N VAL A 765 -18.31 20.34 8.88
CA VAL A 765 -17.02 21.05 8.76
C VAL A 765 -16.07 20.29 7.85
N THR A 766 -15.98 18.97 7.98
CA THR A 766 -15.13 18.13 7.13
C THR A 766 -15.54 18.23 5.66
N MET A 767 -16.85 18.24 5.36
CA MET A 767 -17.34 18.44 4.00
C MET A 767 -17.02 19.86 3.49
N ALA A 768 -17.15 20.90 4.31
CA ALA A 768 -16.77 22.26 3.92
C ALA A 768 -15.28 22.37 3.58
N ILE A 769 -14.41 21.71 4.36
CA ILE A 769 -12.97 21.61 4.07
C ILE A 769 -12.74 20.87 2.75
N ALA A 770 -13.49 19.80 2.47
CA ALA A 770 -13.41 19.04 1.22
C ALA A 770 -13.66 19.95 0.01
N VAL A 771 -14.69 20.80 0.08
CA VAL A 771 -15.02 21.76 -0.98
C VAL A 771 -13.90 22.77 -1.21
N VAL A 772 -13.35 23.36 -0.14
CA VAL A 772 -12.21 24.29 -0.24
C VAL A 772 -11.01 23.60 -0.88
N PHE A 773 -10.76 22.34 -0.49
CA PHE A 773 -9.67 21.55 -1.04
C PHE A 773 -9.89 21.24 -2.53
N PHE A 774 -11.12 20.89 -2.93
CA PHE A 774 -11.47 20.65 -4.33
C PHE A 774 -11.25 21.89 -5.20
N PHE A 775 -11.71 23.08 -4.77
CA PHE A 775 -11.49 24.34 -5.50
C PHE A 775 -10.03 24.79 -5.51
N SER A 776 -9.23 24.46 -4.51
CA SER A 776 -7.80 24.80 -4.52
C SER A 776 -7.03 24.11 -5.64
N GLY A 777 -7.54 22.98 -6.14
CA GLY A 777 -6.97 22.21 -7.25
C GLY A 777 -7.39 22.66 -8.65
N THR A 778 -8.30 23.62 -8.81
CA THR A 778 -8.93 23.96 -10.11
C THR A 778 -7.92 24.24 -11.23
N ARG A 779 -6.81 24.92 -10.95
CA ARG A 779 -5.78 25.25 -11.96
C ARG A 779 -4.99 24.04 -12.44
N LEU A 780 -5.08 22.92 -11.73
CA LEU A 780 -4.31 21.71 -12.00
C LEU A 780 -5.16 20.64 -12.67
N TYR A 781 -6.49 20.76 -12.70
CA TYR A 781 -7.35 19.74 -13.27
C TYR A 781 -7.39 19.75 -14.80
N ARG A 782 -7.59 18.58 -15.37
CA ARG A 782 -7.98 18.36 -16.77
C ARG A 782 -9.49 18.12 -16.81
N ASN A 783 -10.17 18.77 -17.75
CA ASN A 783 -11.61 18.69 -17.94
C ASN A 783 -11.94 18.04 -19.27
N GLN A 784 -12.97 17.19 -19.30
CA GLN A 784 -13.58 16.78 -20.57
C GLN A 784 -14.80 17.62 -20.87
N GLU A 785 -14.95 17.98 -22.15
CA GLU A 785 -16.13 18.70 -22.63
C GLU A 785 -17.37 17.77 -22.65
N PRO A 786 -18.57 18.29 -22.33
CA PRO A 786 -19.80 17.50 -22.38
C PRO A 786 -20.09 16.99 -23.80
N ARG A 787 -20.26 15.67 -23.98
CA ARG A 787 -20.51 15.03 -25.29
C ARG A 787 -22.00 14.89 -25.65
N GLY A 788 -22.88 15.62 -24.93
CA GLY A 788 -24.34 15.56 -25.10
C GLY A 788 -24.99 14.43 -24.28
N SER A 789 -26.30 14.23 -24.42
CA SER A 789 -27.04 13.26 -23.60
C SER A 789 -27.02 11.83 -24.17
N PRO A 790 -26.43 10.86 -23.46
CA PRO A 790 -26.45 9.46 -23.88
C PRO A 790 -27.87 8.87 -23.92
N LEU A 791 -28.78 9.34 -23.05
CA LEU A 791 -30.17 8.91 -23.04
C LEU A 791 -30.91 9.32 -24.32
N THR A 792 -30.60 10.49 -24.89
CA THR A 792 -31.18 10.91 -26.16
C THR A 792 -30.80 9.97 -27.30
N ARG A 793 -29.55 9.47 -27.33
CA ARG A 793 -29.09 8.48 -28.31
C ARG A 793 -29.83 7.15 -28.19
N LEU A 794 -30.03 6.66 -26.96
CA LEU A 794 -30.84 5.45 -26.73
C LEU A 794 -32.30 5.64 -27.18
N CYS A 795 -32.89 6.79 -26.85
CA CYS A 795 -34.26 7.12 -27.26
C CYS A 795 -34.40 7.24 -28.78
N GLN A 796 -33.39 7.77 -29.48
CA GLN A 796 -33.34 7.84 -30.94
C GLN A 796 -33.44 6.45 -31.56
N VAL A 797 -32.64 5.49 -31.09
CA VAL A 797 -32.69 4.10 -31.58
C VAL A 797 -34.05 3.47 -31.34
N VAL A 798 -34.64 3.65 -30.15
CA VAL A 798 -35.98 3.13 -29.84
C VAL A 798 -37.01 3.72 -30.79
N VAL A 799 -37.04 5.06 -30.94
CA VAL A 799 -38.00 5.75 -31.80
C VAL A 799 -37.83 5.37 -33.27
N ALA A 800 -36.59 5.33 -33.77
CA ALA A 800 -36.28 4.93 -35.15
C ALA A 800 -36.71 3.47 -35.43
N SER A 801 -36.45 2.55 -34.50
CA SER A 801 -36.88 1.14 -34.60
C SER A 801 -38.40 1.01 -34.68
N PHE A 802 -39.14 1.79 -33.86
CA PHE A 802 -40.60 1.80 -33.90
C PHE A 802 -41.17 2.44 -35.17
N ARG A 803 -40.53 3.51 -35.68
CA ARG A 803 -40.91 4.14 -36.97
C ARG A 803 -40.69 3.17 -38.14
N LYS A 804 -39.62 2.38 -38.11
CA LYS A 804 -39.28 1.38 -39.12
C LYS A 804 -39.85 -0.02 -38.82
N ARG A 805 -40.84 -0.16 -37.93
CA ARG A 805 -41.41 -1.47 -37.53
C ARG A 805 -41.89 -2.34 -38.69
N ARG A 806 -42.36 -1.73 -39.79
CA ARG A 806 -42.87 -2.42 -40.99
C ARG A 806 -41.80 -2.74 -42.05
N VAL A 807 -40.54 -2.41 -41.79
CA VAL A 807 -39.41 -2.64 -42.71
C VAL A 807 -38.77 -3.99 -42.40
N ASP A 808 -38.41 -4.74 -43.44
CA ASP A 808 -37.76 -6.05 -43.31
C ASP A 808 -36.25 -5.89 -43.10
N ILE A 809 -35.66 -6.81 -42.32
CA ILE A 809 -34.24 -6.76 -41.95
C ILE A 809 -33.44 -7.50 -43.05
N PRO A 810 -32.44 -6.86 -43.68
CA PRO A 810 -31.60 -7.51 -44.69
C PRO A 810 -30.76 -8.66 -44.10
N ALA A 811 -30.44 -9.69 -44.91
CA ALA A 811 -29.67 -10.85 -44.47
C ALA A 811 -28.14 -10.62 -44.42
N GLU A 812 -27.63 -9.59 -45.11
CA GLU A 812 -26.19 -9.26 -45.14
C GLU A 812 -25.90 -8.01 -44.28
N SER A 813 -24.89 -8.11 -43.41
CA SER A 813 -24.49 -7.02 -42.49
C SER A 813 -23.93 -5.78 -43.21
N ALA A 814 -23.63 -5.87 -44.50
CA ALA A 814 -23.11 -4.79 -45.32
C ALA A 814 -24.15 -3.70 -45.66
N HIS A 815 -25.44 -3.97 -45.43
CA HIS A 815 -26.54 -3.04 -45.70
C HIS A 815 -26.99 -2.21 -44.50
N PHE A 816 -26.31 -2.34 -43.36
CA PHE A 816 -26.56 -1.49 -42.20
C PHE A 816 -25.74 -0.21 -42.25
N TYR A 817 -26.35 0.90 -41.84
CA TYR A 817 -25.73 2.21 -41.84
C TYR A 817 -24.62 2.32 -40.78
N GLU A 818 -23.37 2.54 -41.23
CA GLU A 818 -22.22 2.86 -40.40
C GLU A 818 -21.41 3.98 -41.07
N SER A 819 -20.97 4.98 -40.31
CA SER A 819 -20.22 6.11 -40.87
C SER A 819 -18.81 5.71 -41.31
N ALA A 820 -18.37 6.17 -42.48
CA ALA A 820 -17.01 6.03 -42.98
C ALA A 820 -16.10 7.09 -42.30
N ASP A 821 -15.03 6.64 -41.65
CA ASP A 821 -14.26 7.45 -40.70
C ASP A 821 -13.54 8.67 -41.33
N SER A 822 -13.84 9.89 -40.85
CA SER A 822 -12.88 10.98 -40.52
C SER A 822 -13.56 12.30 -40.12
N GLU A 823 -14.87 12.45 -40.27
CA GLU A 823 -15.62 13.64 -39.82
C GLU A 823 -16.94 13.28 -39.12
N SER A 824 -16.91 12.27 -38.24
CA SER A 824 -17.84 12.30 -37.11
C SER A 824 -17.27 13.29 -36.09
N THR A 825 -18.10 14.15 -35.54
CA THR A 825 -17.85 14.95 -34.34
C THR A 825 -17.40 14.12 -33.10
N ASP A 826 -17.28 12.80 -33.23
CA ASP A 826 -16.86 11.84 -32.22
C ASP A 826 -15.41 11.35 -32.46
N VAL A 827 -14.45 12.04 -31.86
CA VAL A 827 -13.08 11.52 -31.67
C VAL A 827 -13.10 10.54 -30.49
N GLY A 828 -12.96 9.22 -30.75
CA GLY A 828 -12.57 8.23 -29.73
C GLY A 828 -13.52 7.07 -29.38
N SER A 829 -14.61 6.80 -30.12
CA SER A 829 -15.46 5.62 -29.88
C SER A 829 -15.06 4.40 -30.72
N ARG A 830 -14.95 3.21 -30.12
CA ARG A 830 -14.66 1.96 -30.83
C ARG A 830 -15.94 1.40 -31.47
N LYS A 831 -15.88 1.02 -32.75
CA LYS A 831 -16.97 0.33 -33.47
C LYS A 831 -17.31 -1.01 -32.79
N LEU A 832 -18.59 -1.37 -32.75
CA LEU A 832 -19.11 -2.61 -32.14
C LEU A 832 -19.57 -3.60 -33.22
N ASP A 833 -19.32 -4.90 -33.02
CA ASP A 833 -19.82 -5.95 -33.91
C ASP A 833 -21.34 -6.11 -33.76
N HIS A 834 -22.02 -6.30 -34.89
CA HIS A 834 -23.46 -6.57 -34.95
C HIS A 834 -23.82 -7.92 -34.30
N THR A 835 -24.93 -7.96 -33.56
CA THR A 835 -25.45 -9.18 -32.91
C THR A 835 -26.88 -9.51 -33.35
N GLU A 836 -27.16 -10.81 -33.58
CA GLU A 836 -28.47 -11.29 -34.07
C GLU A 836 -29.60 -11.24 -33.02
N GLU A 837 -29.24 -11.14 -31.74
CA GLU A 837 -30.22 -11.05 -30.64
C GLU A 837 -30.84 -9.65 -30.56
N LEU A 838 -32.13 -9.57 -30.20
CA LEU A 838 -32.92 -8.33 -30.17
C LEU A 838 -33.02 -7.65 -31.54
N SER A 839 -33.21 -8.44 -32.60
CA SER A 839 -33.21 -8.00 -34.00
C SER A 839 -34.23 -6.92 -34.35
N PHE A 840 -35.25 -6.72 -33.50
CA PHE A 840 -36.19 -5.60 -33.65
C PHE A 840 -35.49 -4.24 -33.70
N PHE A 841 -34.41 -4.03 -32.92
CA PHE A 841 -33.71 -2.74 -32.88
C PHE A 841 -32.79 -2.51 -34.08
N ASP A 842 -32.43 -3.56 -34.83
CA ASP A 842 -31.63 -3.44 -36.05
C ASP A 842 -32.34 -2.67 -37.15
N LYS A 843 -33.67 -2.61 -37.08
CA LYS A 843 -34.50 -1.79 -37.97
C LYS A 843 -34.12 -0.31 -37.94
N ALA A 844 -33.54 0.21 -36.84
CA ALA A 844 -33.09 1.59 -36.78
C ALA A 844 -31.85 1.88 -37.66
N ALA A 845 -31.04 0.86 -37.96
CA ALA A 845 -29.84 0.97 -38.79
C ALA A 845 -30.07 0.57 -40.27
N VAL A 846 -31.30 0.20 -40.65
CA VAL A 846 -31.66 -0.11 -42.04
C VAL A 846 -31.85 1.18 -42.82
N GLU A 847 -31.08 1.35 -43.90
CA GLU A 847 -31.16 2.52 -44.78
C GLU A 847 -32.36 2.41 -45.75
N ILE A 848 -33.15 3.49 -45.87
CA ILE A 848 -34.32 3.57 -46.77
C ILE A 848 -34.18 4.84 -47.63
N GLU A 849 -34.67 4.81 -48.87
CA GLU A 849 -34.65 5.96 -49.79
C GLU A 849 -35.24 7.26 -49.19
N SER A 850 -36.16 7.15 -48.22
CA SER A 850 -36.76 8.30 -47.54
C SER A 850 -35.83 9.05 -46.59
N ASP A 851 -34.70 8.45 -46.20
CA ASP A 851 -33.79 8.99 -45.18
C ASP A 851 -32.91 10.12 -45.75
N HIS A 852 -32.78 10.23 -47.08
CA HIS A 852 -31.93 11.22 -47.78
C HIS A 852 -32.68 12.45 -48.34
N ILE A 853 -33.99 12.59 -48.09
CA ILE A 853 -34.86 13.58 -48.78
C ILE A 853 -34.49 15.05 -48.45
N LYS A 854 -33.72 15.34 -47.39
CA LYS A 854 -33.37 16.71 -46.95
C LYS A 854 -31.87 17.08 -47.03
N GLY A 855 -31.02 16.22 -47.60
CA GLY A 855 -29.57 16.47 -47.68
C GLY A 855 -28.82 16.42 -46.33
N SER A 856 -29.52 16.15 -45.23
CA SER A 856 -28.96 15.82 -43.91
C SER A 856 -29.73 14.65 -43.30
N ILE A 857 -29.01 13.72 -42.68
CA ILE A 857 -29.58 12.52 -42.04
C ILE A 857 -30.18 12.92 -40.69
N ASP A 858 -31.47 12.68 -40.46
CA ASP A 858 -32.13 12.94 -39.16
C ASP A 858 -31.85 11.78 -38.18
N PRO A 859 -31.14 12.03 -37.05
CA PRO A 859 -30.80 11.00 -36.06
C PRO A 859 -31.99 10.28 -35.43
N TRP A 860 -33.22 10.81 -35.54
CA TRP A 860 -34.46 10.18 -35.06
C TRP A 860 -35.13 9.26 -36.08
N THR A 861 -34.54 9.10 -37.27
CA THR A 861 -35.06 8.25 -38.36
C THR A 861 -34.06 7.18 -38.79
N LEU A 862 -32.76 7.48 -38.78
CA LEU A 862 -31.68 6.56 -39.10
C LEU A 862 -30.58 6.67 -38.04
N CYS A 863 -30.18 5.52 -37.47
CA CYS A 863 -29.14 5.42 -36.44
C CYS A 863 -28.00 4.54 -36.95
N THR A 864 -26.80 4.69 -36.37
CA THR A 864 -25.67 3.81 -36.72
C THR A 864 -25.79 2.44 -36.06
N VAL A 865 -25.19 1.40 -36.66
CA VAL A 865 -25.10 0.06 -36.04
C VAL A 865 -24.49 0.14 -34.65
N THR A 866 -23.43 0.93 -34.48
CA THR A 866 -22.82 1.16 -33.17
C THR A 866 -23.86 1.69 -32.16
N GLN A 867 -24.70 2.67 -32.49
CA GLN A 867 -25.76 3.17 -31.60
C GLN A 867 -26.81 2.10 -31.25
N VAL A 868 -27.17 1.24 -32.21
CA VAL A 868 -28.12 0.13 -31.98
C VAL A 868 -27.54 -0.89 -31.01
N GLU A 869 -26.29 -1.29 -31.20
CA GLU A 869 -25.61 -2.25 -30.33
C GLU A 869 -25.34 -1.67 -28.93
N GLU A 870 -25.14 -0.36 -28.80
CA GLU A 870 -25.10 0.35 -27.51
C GLU A 870 -26.41 0.14 -26.72
N LEU A 871 -27.58 0.28 -27.36
CA LEU A 871 -28.88 0.05 -26.71
C LEU A 871 -29.08 -1.43 -26.33
N LYS A 872 -28.79 -2.35 -27.25
CA LYS A 872 -28.93 -3.79 -27.00
C LYS A 872 -28.09 -4.23 -25.80
N ALA A 873 -26.85 -3.74 -25.68
CA ALA A 873 -25.97 -4.03 -24.56
C ALA A 873 -26.58 -3.58 -23.21
N VAL A 874 -27.16 -2.37 -23.14
CA VAL A 874 -27.83 -1.86 -21.94
C VAL A 874 -29.04 -2.73 -21.58
N ILE A 875 -29.86 -3.14 -22.55
CA ILE A 875 -31.02 -4.00 -22.32
C ILE A 875 -30.60 -5.37 -21.75
N ARG A 876 -29.52 -5.97 -22.26
CA ARG A 876 -28.99 -7.25 -21.75
C ARG A 876 -28.52 -7.15 -20.30
N LEU A 877 -28.10 -5.97 -19.83
CA LEU A 877 -27.65 -5.77 -18.44
C LEU A 877 -28.81 -5.70 -17.42
N LEU A 878 -30.02 -5.29 -17.83
CA LEU A 878 -31.15 -5.06 -16.92
C LEU A 878 -31.60 -6.31 -16.14
N PRO A 879 -31.66 -7.52 -16.72
CA PRO A 879 -31.99 -8.72 -15.95
C PRO A 879 -30.97 -9.03 -14.85
N VAL A 880 -29.67 -8.88 -15.13
CA VAL A 880 -28.61 -9.08 -14.13
C VAL A 880 -28.69 -7.98 -13.06
N TRP A 881 -28.89 -6.73 -13.48
CA TRP A 881 -29.12 -5.58 -12.59
C TRP A 881 -30.26 -5.85 -11.59
N ALA A 882 -31.39 -6.38 -12.05
CA ALA A 882 -32.57 -6.59 -11.20
C ALA A 882 -32.29 -7.56 -10.04
N THR A 883 -31.44 -8.57 -10.25
CA THR A 883 -31.07 -9.53 -9.19
C THR A 883 -30.20 -8.92 -8.10
N GLY A 884 -29.53 -7.78 -8.37
CA GLY A 884 -28.76 -7.04 -7.36
C GLY A 884 -29.64 -6.36 -6.32
N ILE A 885 -30.91 -6.06 -6.64
CA ILE A 885 -31.84 -5.29 -5.78
C ILE A 885 -32.04 -5.98 -4.43
N ILE A 886 -32.26 -7.30 -4.42
CA ILE A 886 -32.50 -8.07 -3.19
C ILE A 886 -31.26 -8.08 -2.30
N PHE A 887 -30.08 -8.20 -2.89
CA PHE A 887 -28.83 -8.12 -2.14
C PHE A 887 -28.65 -6.75 -1.50
N SER A 888 -28.95 -5.67 -2.23
CA SER A 888 -28.92 -4.32 -1.67
C SER A 888 -29.92 -4.14 -0.52
N THR A 889 -31.10 -4.77 -0.57
CA THR A 889 -32.05 -4.80 0.55
C THR A 889 -31.45 -5.47 1.80
N VAL A 890 -30.73 -6.59 1.63
CA VAL A 890 -30.05 -7.30 2.72
C VAL A 890 -28.91 -6.46 3.29
N TYR A 891 -28.06 -5.91 2.42
CA TYR A 891 -26.95 -5.04 2.81
C TYR A 891 -27.43 -3.82 3.61
N GLY A 892 -28.54 -3.21 3.19
CA GLY A 892 -29.14 -2.06 3.87
C GLY A 892 -29.63 -2.33 5.31
N GLN A 893 -29.76 -3.59 5.74
CA GLN A 893 -30.14 -3.91 7.12
C GLN A 893 -29.02 -3.58 8.13
N MET A 894 -27.77 -3.53 7.66
CA MET A 894 -26.57 -3.29 8.47
C MET A 894 -26.63 -1.99 9.28
N SER A 895 -27.07 -0.89 8.66
CA SER A 895 -27.23 0.42 9.30
C SER A 895 -28.65 0.66 9.85
N ASN A 896 -29.50 -0.38 9.85
CA ASN A 896 -30.92 -0.28 10.14
C ASN A 896 -31.32 -1.27 11.25
N LEU A 897 -31.93 -2.41 10.92
CA LEU A 897 -32.44 -3.36 11.90
C LEU A 897 -31.34 -4.06 12.70
N PHE A 898 -30.12 -4.18 12.17
CA PHE A 898 -28.99 -4.73 12.92
C PHE A 898 -28.59 -3.81 14.07
N VAL A 899 -28.52 -2.49 13.81
CA VAL A 899 -28.27 -1.47 14.84
C VAL A 899 -29.36 -1.51 15.91
N LEU A 900 -30.62 -1.64 15.49
CA LEU A 900 -31.75 -1.73 16.41
C LEU A 900 -31.68 -2.98 17.29
N GLN A 901 -31.33 -4.14 16.71
CA GLN A 901 -31.07 -5.37 17.46
C GLN A 901 -29.95 -5.15 18.48
N GLY A 902 -28.85 -4.52 18.07
CA GLY A 902 -27.68 -4.23 18.93
C GLY A 902 -27.98 -3.30 20.09
N SER A 903 -28.88 -2.33 19.92
CA SER A 903 -29.29 -1.41 20.99
C SER A 903 -30.01 -2.07 22.16
N THR A 904 -30.45 -3.32 22.02
CA THR A 904 -31.12 -4.09 23.09
C THR A 904 -30.20 -5.11 23.76
N MET A 905 -28.93 -5.16 23.36
CA MET A 905 -27.92 -6.10 23.86
C MET A 905 -27.00 -5.40 24.88
N ASP A 906 -26.14 -6.16 25.55
CA ASP A 906 -25.15 -5.61 26.46
C ASP A 906 -24.01 -4.97 25.67
N LEU A 907 -23.85 -3.65 25.86
CA LEU A 907 -22.90 -2.80 25.16
C LEU A 907 -21.50 -2.84 25.79
N HIS A 908 -21.32 -3.49 26.94
CA HIS A 908 -20.03 -3.53 27.63
C HIS A 908 -19.00 -4.41 26.89
N VAL A 909 -17.78 -3.91 26.82
CA VAL A 909 -16.64 -4.65 26.27
C VAL A 909 -15.95 -5.45 27.38
N GLY A 910 -16.33 -6.71 27.52
CA GLY A 910 -15.79 -7.60 28.55
C GLY A 910 -16.06 -7.07 29.96
N ASN A 911 -15.07 -7.10 30.84
CA ASN A 911 -15.18 -6.55 32.20
C ASN A 911 -14.74 -5.08 32.29
N THR A 912 -14.65 -4.37 31.17
CA THR A 912 -14.26 -2.95 31.16
C THR A 912 -15.50 -2.06 31.30
N GLY A 913 -15.34 -0.87 31.89
CA GLY A 913 -16.41 0.13 31.97
C GLY A 913 -16.67 0.91 30.68
N PHE A 914 -16.29 0.35 29.52
CA PHE A 914 -16.46 0.98 28.21
C PHE A 914 -17.65 0.37 27.48
N GLU A 915 -18.61 1.21 27.09
CA GLU A 915 -19.79 0.84 26.29
C GLU A 915 -19.54 1.15 24.82
N ILE A 916 -19.66 0.14 23.96
CA ILE A 916 -19.54 0.32 22.51
C ILE A 916 -20.90 0.72 21.90
N PRO A 917 -20.95 1.80 21.10
CA PRO A 917 -22.16 2.15 20.34
C PRO A 917 -22.62 1.02 19.42
N PRO A 918 -23.93 0.71 19.34
CA PRO A 918 -24.42 -0.36 18.46
C PRO A 918 -24.08 -0.14 16.98
N ALA A 919 -24.18 1.10 16.51
CA ALA A 919 -23.85 1.45 15.13
C ALA A 919 -22.35 1.29 14.80
N SER A 920 -21.46 1.26 15.81
CA SER A 920 -20.03 1.05 15.60
C SER A 920 -19.69 -0.36 15.13
N LEU A 921 -20.61 -1.33 15.25
CA LEU A 921 -20.40 -2.68 14.70
C LEU A 921 -20.22 -2.70 13.17
N GLY A 922 -20.64 -1.64 12.46
CA GLY A 922 -20.30 -1.44 11.04
C GLY A 922 -18.79 -1.46 10.78
N MET A 923 -17.94 -1.27 11.78
CA MET A 923 -16.49 -1.43 11.63
C MET A 923 -16.08 -2.87 11.30
N PHE A 924 -16.82 -3.89 11.75
CA PHE A 924 -16.52 -5.29 11.47
C PHE A 924 -16.81 -5.67 10.02
N ASP A 925 -17.78 -5.02 9.40
CA ASP A 925 -18.02 -5.10 7.96
C ASP A 925 -16.81 -4.52 7.19
N THR A 926 -16.37 -3.30 7.55
CA THR A 926 -15.17 -2.69 6.93
C THR A 926 -13.91 -3.55 7.13
N LEU A 927 -13.71 -4.13 8.31
CA LEU A 927 -12.61 -5.07 8.57
C LEU A 927 -12.74 -6.36 7.75
N SER A 928 -13.97 -6.85 7.56
CA SER A 928 -14.26 -7.99 6.70
C SER A 928 -13.91 -7.70 5.24
N VAL A 929 -14.29 -6.53 4.71
CA VAL A 929 -13.93 -6.09 3.37
C VAL A 929 -12.40 -6.00 3.19
N ILE A 930 -11.71 -5.37 4.15
CA ILE A 930 -10.24 -5.27 4.18
C ILE A 930 -9.58 -6.65 4.22
N PHE A 931 -10.19 -7.63 4.89
CA PHE A 931 -9.71 -9.00 4.95
C PHE A 931 -9.99 -9.79 3.66
N TRP A 932 -11.21 -9.73 3.13
CA TRP A 932 -11.66 -10.58 2.02
C TRP A 932 -11.13 -10.12 0.66
N ILE A 933 -10.83 -8.84 0.45
CA ILE A 933 -10.25 -8.37 -0.82
C ILE A 933 -8.88 -9.03 -1.10
N PRO A 934 -7.90 -8.97 -0.18
CA PRO A 934 -6.64 -9.72 -0.34
C PRO A 934 -6.86 -11.22 -0.46
N VAL A 935 -7.76 -11.81 0.32
CA VAL A 935 -8.06 -13.25 0.24
C VAL A 935 -8.61 -13.62 -1.15
N TYR A 936 -9.53 -12.82 -1.68
CA TYR A 936 -10.08 -12.99 -3.02
C TYR A 936 -8.97 -12.95 -4.08
N ASP A 937 -8.14 -11.90 -4.07
CA ASP A 937 -7.12 -11.70 -5.10
C ASP A 937 -5.92 -12.65 -5.00
N ARG A 938 -5.55 -13.08 -3.79
CA ARG A 938 -4.32 -13.86 -3.54
C ARG A 938 -4.55 -15.35 -3.38
N ILE A 939 -5.72 -15.74 -2.93
CA ILE A 939 -6.04 -17.14 -2.66
C ILE A 939 -7.10 -17.61 -3.65
N ILE A 940 -8.26 -16.96 -3.68
CA ILE A 940 -9.43 -17.45 -4.43
C ILE A 940 -9.19 -17.36 -5.93
N VAL A 941 -8.72 -16.22 -6.45
CA VAL A 941 -8.43 -16.05 -7.88
C VAL A 941 -7.35 -17.03 -8.37
N PRO A 942 -6.17 -17.17 -7.75
CA PRO A 942 -5.17 -18.14 -8.20
C PRO A 942 -5.60 -19.60 -8.08
N VAL A 943 -6.36 -19.96 -7.05
CA VAL A 943 -6.93 -21.32 -6.90
C VAL A 943 -7.98 -21.57 -7.97
N ALA A 944 -8.89 -20.63 -8.19
CA ALA A 944 -9.89 -20.70 -9.25
C ALA A 944 -9.22 -20.83 -10.62
N ARG A 945 -8.20 -20.03 -10.94
CA ARG A 945 -7.42 -20.16 -12.20
C ARG A 945 -6.81 -21.54 -12.40
N LYS A 946 -6.33 -22.18 -11.33
CA LYS A 946 -5.79 -23.55 -11.41
C LYS A 946 -6.87 -24.60 -11.66
N LEU A 947 -8.08 -24.39 -11.14
CA LEU A 947 -9.19 -25.34 -11.26
C LEU A 947 -10.03 -25.14 -12.54
N THR A 948 -10.26 -23.89 -12.95
CA THR A 948 -11.11 -23.52 -14.09
C THR A 948 -10.33 -23.33 -15.38
N GLY A 949 -9.01 -23.09 -15.31
CA GLY A 949 -8.17 -22.78 -16.47
C GLY A 949 -8.43 -21.41 -17.11
N GLN A 950 -9.41 -20.63 -16.63
CA GLN A 950 -9.73 -19.30 -17.15
C GLN A 950 -8.74 -18.23 -16.66
N LYS A 951 -8.38 -17.27 -17.52
CA LYS A 951 -7.42 -16.18 -17.21
C LYS A 951 -7.89 -15.26 -16.08
N SER A 952 -9.19 -15.05 -15.91
CA SER A 952 -9.76 -14.24 -14.82
C SER A 952 -9.79 -14.99 -13.49
N GLY A 953 -10.00 -16.31 -13.50
CA GLY A 953 -10.16 -17.17 -12.32
C GLY A 953 -11.63 -17.56 -12.13
N LEU A 954 -12.43 -16.64 -11.60
CA LEU A 954 -13.90 -16.71 -11.60
C LEU A 954 -14.44 -15.76 -12.66
N THR A 955 -15.54 -16.12 -13.32
CA THR A 955 -16.26 -15.16 -14.16
C THR A 955 -16.92 -14.08 -13.29
N GLN A 956 -17.17 -12.89 -13.83
CA GLN A 956 -17.83 -11.80 -13.11
C GLN A 956 -19.20 -12.23 -12.57
N LEU A 957 -19.98 -12.98 -13.37
CA LEU A 957 -21.26 -13.52 -12.95
C LEU A 957 -21.12 -14.59 -11.84
N GLN A 958 -20.10 -15.46 -11.91
CA GLN A 958 -19.82 -16.42 -10.84
C GLN A 958 -19.42 -15.73 -9.52
N ARG A 959 -18.62 -14.66 -9.60
CA ARG A 959 -18.24 -13.84 -8.46
C ARG A 959 -19.47 -13.22 -7.80
N MET A 960 -20.36 -12.59 -8.59
CA MET A 960 -21.62 -12.03 -8.09
C MET A 960 -22.52 -13.10 -7.45
N GLY A 961 -22.70 -14.25 -8.11
CA GLY A 961 -23.52 -15.36 -7.59
C GLY A 961 -23.00 -15.93 -6.26
N THR A 962 -21.68 -15.97 -6.08
CA THR A 962 -21.05 -16.40 -4.82
C THR A 962 -21.39 -15.44 -3.68
N GLY A 963 -21.37 -14.13 -3.94
CA GLY A 963 -21.74 -13.13 -2.93
C GLY A 963 -23.24 -13.17 -2.57
N LEU A 964 -24.12 -13.35 -3.55
CA LEU A 964 -25.55 -13.58 -3.32
C LEU A 964 -25.79 -14.79 -2.41
N PHE A 965 -25.05 -15.88 -2.62
CA PHE A 965 -25.13 -17.08 -1.77
C PHE A 965 -24.67 -16.82 -0.34
N ILE A 966 -23.54 -16.13 -0.15
CA ILE A 966 -23.02 -15.78 1.19
C ILE A 966 -24.00 -14.89 1.95
N SER A 967 -24.71 -13.99 1.26
CA SER A 967 -25.71 -13.10 1.88
C SER A 967 -26.87 -13.85 2.55
N ILE A 968 -27.20 -15.06 2.07
CA ILE A 968 -28.22 -15.93 2.70
C ILE A 968 -27.76 -16.29 4.12
N PHE A 969 -26.52 -16.76 4.26
CA PHE A 969 -25.97 -17.15 5.58
C PHE A 969 -25.88 -15.98 6.56
N ALA A 970 -25.65 -14.76 6.07
CA ALA A 970 -25.70 -13.58 6.92
C ALA A 970 -27.10 -13.36 7.54
N MET A 971 -28.16 -13.50 6.75
CA MET A 971 -29.54 -13.41 7.24
C MET A 971 -29.93 -14.59 8.13
N LEU A 972 -29.48 -15.81 7.82
CA LEU A 972 -29.70 -16.97 8.69
C LEU A 972 -29.00 -16.77 10.05
N SER A 973 -27.79 -16.22 10.06
CA SER A 973 -27.05 -15.90 11.29
C SER A 973 -27.79 -14.85 12.12
N ALA A 974 -28.29 -13.78 11.49
CA ALA A 974 -29.05 -12.75 12.19
C ALA A 974 -30.38 -13.25 12.76
N GLY A 975 -31.09 -14.08 11.99
CA GLY A 975 -32.30 -14.77 12.44
C GLY A 975 -32.04 -15.69 13.64
N ALA A 976 -30.99 -16.51 13.56
CA ALA A 976 -30.61 -17.44 14.64
C ALA A 976 -30.22 -16.69 15.93
N LEU A 977 -29.44 -15.61 15.79
CA LEU A 977 -29.06 -14.75 16.91
C LEU A 977 -30.29 -14.19 17.62
N GLU A 978 -31.26 -13.70 16.86
CA GLU A 978 -32.48 -13.11 17.42
C GLU A 978 -33.37 -14.17 18.10
N VAL A 979 -33.43 -15.38 17.57
CA VAL A 979 -34.12 -16.51 18.23
C VAL A 979 -33.49 -16.81 19.59
N ILE A 980 -32.15 -16.85 19.66
CA ILE A 980 -31.42 -17.08 20.92
C ILE A 980 -31.68 -15.94 21.91
N ARG A 981 -31.61 -14.68 21.46
CA ARG A 981 -31.88 -13.49 22.29
C ARG A 981 -33.29 -13.53 22.87
N LEU A 982 -34.31 -13.80 22.06
CA LEU A 982 -35.71 -13.89 22.50
C LEU A 982 -35.99 -15.11 23.40
N GLU A 983 -35.26 -16.21 23.23
CA GLU A 983 -35.34 -17.36 24.13
C GLU A 983 -34.84 -17.01 25.54
N ILE A 984 -33.75 -16.23 25.65
CA ILE A 984 -33.25 -15.74 26.94
C ILE A 984 -34.27 -14.81 27.61
N VAL A 985 -34.88 -13.90 26.83
CA VAL A 985 -35.98 -13.03 27.29
C VAL A 985 -37.13 -13.84 27.87
N ARG A 986 -37.60 -14.87 27.13
CA ARG A 986 -38.70 -15.76 27.54
C ARG A 986 -38.38 -16.55 28.81
N ARG A 987 -37.18 -17.13 28.90
CA ARG A 987 -36.79 -17.98 30.05
C ARG A 987 -36.65 -17.22 31.37
N HIS A 988 -36.15 -15.98 31.31
CA HIS A 988 -35.85 -15.19 32.51
C HIS A 988 -36.85 -14.04 32.74
N ASN A 989 -37.90 -13.95 31.91
CA ASN A 989 -38.93 -12.91 31.98
C ASN A 989 -38.37 -11.47 31.86
N TYR A 990 -37.40 -11.26 30.98
CA TYR A 990 -36.71 -9.96 30.80
C TYR A 990 -37.39 -9.00 29.81
N TYR A 991 -38.71 -9.05 29.68
CA TYR A 991 -39.43 -8.25 28.68
C TYR A 991 -39.26 -6.72 28.85
N GLU A 992 -39.18 -6.25 30.09
CA GLU A 992 -39.04 -4.83 30.44
C GLU A 992 -37.59 -4.37 30.57
N LEU A 993 -36.61 -5.25 30.34
CA LEU A 993 -35.20 -4.91 30.48
C LEU A 993 -34.70 -4.17 29.22
N LYS A 994 -34.14 -2.96 29.41
CA LYS A 994 -33.63 -2.10 28.31
C LYS A 994 -32.44 -2.74 27.58
N HIS A 995 -31.49 -3.31 28.34
CA HIS A 995 -30.31 -4.02 27.81
C HIS A 995 -30.30 -5.47 28.32
N MET A 996 -30.32 -6.42 27.40
CA MET A 996 -30.24 -7.84 27.72
C MET A 996 -28.81 -8.23 28.12
N PRO A 997 -28.60 -9.13 29.11
CA PRO A 997 -27.28 -9.62 29.52
C PRO A 997 -26.71 -10.62 28.49
N MET A 998 -26.56 -10.15 27.26
CA MET A 998 -26.02 -10.86 26.11
C MET A 998 -25.14 -9.88 25.35
N SER A 999 -23.84 -10.18 25.27
CA SER A 999 -22.87 -9.27 24.66
C SER A 999 -23.21 -8.95 23.20
N ILE A 1000 -23.08 -7.68 22.84
CA ILE A 1000 -23.29 -7.19 21.47
C ILE A 1000 -22.37 -7.87 20.43
N PHE A 1001 -21.20 -8.40 20.83
CA PHE A 1001 -20.26 -9.08 19.93
C PHE A 1001 -20.80 -10.37 19.30
N TRP A 1002 -21.92 -10.92 19.79
CA TRP A 1002 -22.61 -12.01 19.12
C TRP A 1002 -23.14 -11.63 17.72
N GLN A 1003 -23.19 -10.34 17.37
CA GLN A 1003 -23.49 -9.85 16.02
C GLN A 1003 -22.28 -9.85 15.06
N VAL A 1004 -21.06 -10.11 15.52
CA VAL A 1004 -19.89 -10.10 14.63
C VAL A 1004 -20.04 -11.03 13.41
N PRO A 1005 -20.59 -12.25 13.52
CA PRO A 1005 -20.77 -13.13 12.37
C PRO A 1005 -21.65 -12.56 11.25
N GLN A 1006 -22.79 -11.93 11.57
CA GLN A 1006 -23.69 -11.35 10.56
C GLN A 1006 -23.04 -10.14 9.84
N TYR A 1007 -22.32 -9.27 10.56
CA TYR A 1007 -21.58 -8.16 9.95
C TYR A 1007 -20.41 -8.65 9.10
N PHE A 1008 -19.65 -9.63 9.59
CA PHE A 1008 -18.50 -10.18 8.87
C PHE A 1008 -18.92 -10.92 7.59
N LEU A 1009 -20.04 -11.66 7.61
CA LEU A 1009 -20.58 -12.35 6.44
C LEU A 1009 -21.15 -11.37 5.40
N ILE A 1010 -21.80 -10.27 5.82
CA ILE A 1010 -22.24 -9.21 4.91
C ILE A 1010 -21.02 -8.59 4.21
N GLY A 1011 -19.97 -8.21 4.93
CA GLY A 1011 -18.77 -7.63 4.31
C GLY A 1011 -18.07 -8.60 3.35
N CYS A 1012 -18.11 -9.91 3.62
CA CYS A 1012 -17.68 -10.92 2.66
C CYS A 1012 -18.57 -10.89 1.40
N ALA A 1013 -19.88 -10.94 1.57
CA ALA A 1013 -20.83 -10.91 0.46
C ALA A 1013 -20.74 -9.62 -0.39
N GLU A 1014 -20.42 -8.49 0.22
CA GLU A 1014 -20.15 -7.21 -0.46
C GLU A 1014 -18.95 -7.31 -1.42
N VAL A 1015 -17.82 -7.87 -0.98
CA VAL A 1015 -16.60 -8.01 -1.80
C VAL A 1015 -16.84 -8.85 -3.06
N PHE A 1016 -17.74 -9.83 -2.97
CA PHE A 1016 -18.10 -10.67 -4.10
C PHE A 1016 -19.19 -10.05 -4.98
N THR A 1017 -20.21 -9.43 -4.38
CA THR A 1017 -21.36 -8.91 -5.13
C THR A 1017 -21.15 -7.49 -5.64
N PHE A 1018 -20.89 -6.51 -4.77
CA PHE A 1018 -20.79 -5.10 -5.17
C PHE A 1018 -19.57 -4.82 -6.04
N VAL A 1019 -18.40 -5.37 -5.69
CA VAL A 1019 -17.18 -5.19 -6.51
C VAL A 1019 -17.35 -5.90 -7.85
N GLY A 1020 -17.90 -7.13 -7.85
CA GLY A 1020 -18.17 -7.88 -9.07
C GLY A 1020 -19.21 -7.20 -9.97
N GLN A 1021 -20.23 -6.60 -9.39
CA GLN A 1021 -21.24 -5.83 -10.10
C GLN A 1021 -20.63 -4.56 -10.71
N LEU A 1022 -19.84 -3.79 -9.96
CA LEU A 1022 -19.21 -2.58 -10.50
C LEU A 1022 -18.26 -2.91 -11.66
N GLU A 1023 -17.47 -3.96 -11.53
CA GLU A 1023 -16.58 -4.48 -12.58
C GLU A 1023 -17.36 -4.93 -13.83
N PHE A 1024 -18.41 -5.73 -13.64
CA PHE A 1024 -19.28 -6.22 -14.72
C PHE A 1024 -19.98 -5.09 -15.48
N PHE A 1025 -20.61 -4.16 -14.77
CA PHE A 1025 -21.31 -3.04 -15.40
C PHE A 1025 -20.35 -2.08 -16.10
N TYR A 1026 -19.13 -1.92 -15.60
CA TYR A 1026 -18.12 -1.08 -16.25
C TYR A 1026 -17.58 -1.72 -17.53
N GLU A 1027 -17.23 -3.01 -17.51
CA GLU A 1027 -16.68 -3.69 -18.69
C GLU A 1027 -17.70 -3.94 -19.80
N GLN A 1028 -18.96 -4.19 -19.43
CA GLN A 1028 -20.01 -4.43 -20.42
C GLN A 1028 -20.64 -3.13 -20.93
N ALA A 1029 -20.36 -1.97 -20.32
CA ALA A 1029 -20.84 -0.68 -20.78
C ALA A 1029 -20.25 -0.29 -22.15
N PRO A 1030 -21.02 0.43 -22.99
CA PRO A 1030 -20.47 1.17 -24.10
C PRO A 1030 -19.50 2.27 -23.69
N ASP A 1031 -18.51 2.57 -24.54
CA ASP A 1031 -17.48 3.58 -24.27
C ASP A 1031 -18.08 4.99 -24.09
N SER A 1032 -19.14 5.29 -24.83
CA SER A 1032 -19.89 6.56 -24.75
C SER A 1032 -20.81 6.69 -23.52
N MET A 1033 -21.02 5.61 -22.74
CA MET A 1033 -22.05 5.54 -21.69
C MET A 1033 -21.55 4.97 -20.35
N ARG A 1034 -20.23 4.93 -20.12
CA ARG A 1034 -19.65 4.29 -18.91
C ARG A 1034 -20.11 4.92 -17.59
N SER A 1035 -20.25 6.25 -17.53
CA SER A 1035 -20.79 6.99 -16.38
C SER A 1035 -22.25 6.63 -16.09
N LEU A 1036 -23.08 6.56 -17.13
CA LEU A 1036 -24.50 6.18 -17.01
C LEU A 1036 -24.66 4.73 -16.57
N CYS A 1037 -23.88 3.79 -17.12
CA CYS A 1037 -23.92 2.38 -16.71
C CYS A 1037 -23.39 2.17 -15.29
N SER A 1038 -22.38 2.95 -14.89
CA SER A 1038 -21.92 2.98 -13.49
C SER A 1038 -23.00 3.53 -12.56
N ALA A 1039 -23.70 4.60 -12.95
CA ALA A 1039 -24.85 5.12 -12.20
C ALA A 1039 -26.00 4.11 -12.14
N LEU A 1040 -26.24 3.35 -13.21
CA LEU A 1040 -27.22 2.25 -13.23
C LEU A 1040 -26.87 1.14 -12.23
N SER A 1041 -25.58 0.85 -11.99
CA SER A 1041 -25.20 -0.08 -10.92
C SER A 1041 -25.62 0.44 -9.53
N LEU A 1042 -25.45 1.74 -9.27
CA LEU A 1042 -25.85 2.37 -7.99
C LEU A 1042 -27.37 2.36 -7.76
N THR A 1043 -28.18 2.37 -8.83
CA THR A 1043 -29.65 2.32 -8.68
C THR A 1043 -30.15 0.98 -8.14
N THR A 1044 -29.35 -0.09 -8.19
CA THR A 1044 -29.69 -1.34 -7.47
C THR A 1044 -29.80 -1.11 -5.97
N THR A 1045 -28.88 -0.31 -5.41
CA THR A 1045 -28.92 0.11 -4.00
C THR A 1045 -30.13 1.00 -3.73
N ALA A 1046 -30.50 1.87 -4.66
CA ALA A 1046 -31.70 2.71 -4.54
C ALA A 1046 -32.98 1.87 -4.41
N LEU A 1047 -33.19 0.97 -5.37
CA LEU A 1047 -34.35 0.09 -5.38
C LEU A 1047 -34.33 -0.90 -4.23
N GLY A 1048 -33.15 -1.35 -3.79
CA GLY A 1048 -33.02 -2.19 -2.60
C GLY A 1048 -33.48 -1.48 -1.32
N GLY A 1049 -33.18 -0.19 -1.18
CA GLY A 1049 -33.70 0.67 -0.10
C GLY A 1049 -35.22 0.85 -0.15
N TYR A 1050 -35.78 1.14 -1.33
CA TYR A 1050 -37.24 1.24 -1.48
C TYR A 1050 -37.95 -0.09 -1.27
N LEU A 1051 -37.35 -1.21 -1.70
CA LEU A 1051 -37.87 -2.54 -1.44
C LEU A 1051 -37.83 -2.89 0.05
N SER A 1052 -36.75 -2.54 0.77
CA SER A 1052 -36.68 -2.65 2.23
C SER A 1052 -37.83 -1.89 2.90
N SER A 1053 -38.04 -0.64 2.50
CA SER A 1053 -39.12 0.22 2.98
C SER A 1053 -40.52 -0.38 2.72
N LEU A 1054 -40.74 -0.92 1.52
CA LEU A 1054 -41.98 -1.61 1.16
C LEU A 1054 -42.20 -2.87 2.01
N LEU A 1055 -41.17 -3.70 2.17
CA LEU A 1055 -41.23 -4.93 2.97
C LEU A 1055 -41.54 -4.63 4.45
N VAL A 1056 -40.84 -3.66 5.05
CA VAL A 1056 -41.12 -3.22 6.43
C VAL A 1056 -42.56 -2.70 6.56
N THR A 1057 -43.06 -1.93 5.58
CA THR A 1057 -44.44 -1.42 5.58
C THR A 1057 -45.47 -2.54 5.53
N ILE A 1058 -45.31 -3.50 4.61
CA ILE A 1058 -46.21 -4.65 4.46
C ILE A 1058 -46.20 -5.50 5.74
N VAL A 1059 -45.00 -5.82 6.24
CA VAL A 1059 -44.84 -6.64 7.46
C VAL A 1059 -45.45 -5.93 8.66
N ALA A 1060 -45.22 -4.63 8.85
CA ALA A 1060 -45.81 -3.86 9.94
C ALA A 1060 -47.34 -3.86 9.86
N GLN A 1061 -47.92 -3.63 8.68
CA GLN A 1061 -49.38 -3.62 8.49
C GLN A 1061 -50.02 -5.00 8.68
N VAL A 1062 -49.38 -6.07 8.22
CA VAL A 1062 -49.93 -7.43 8.31
C VAL A 1062 -49.78 -8.00 9.72
N SER A 1063 -48.62 -7.80 10.36
CA SER A 1063 -48.32 -8.40 11.66
C SER A 1063 -49.02 -7.71 12.84
N THR A 1064 -49.45 -6.46 12.70
CA THR A 1064 -50.22 -5.73 13.72
C THR A 1064 -51.73 -5.90 13.59
N ARG A 1065 -52.21 -6.66 12.59
CA ARG A 1065 -53.64 -6.98 12.45
C ARG A 1065 -54.15 -7.70 13.70
N GLY A 1066 -55.27 -7.22 14.25
CA GLY A 1066 -55.88 -7.78 15.45
C GLY A 1066 -55.25 -7.32 16.77
N GLY A 1067 -54.48 -6.23 16.78
CA GLY A 1067 -53.95 -5.60 18.00
C GLY A 1067 -52.71 -6.30 18.58
N GLN A 1068 -52.08 -7.19 17.81
CA GLN A 1068 -50.81 -7.83 18.19
C GLN A 1068 -49.64 -6.84 18.09
N PRO A 1069 -48.55 -7.01 18.88
CA PRO A 1069 -47.39 -6.12 18.87
C PRO A 1069 -46.64 -6.07 17.53
N GLY A 1070 -46.87 -7.04 16.63
CA GLY A 1070 -46.24 -7.08 15.31
C GLY A 1070 -44.81 -7.63 15.31
N TRP A 1071 -44.19 -7.75 14.13
CA TRP A 1071 -42.84 -8.29 14.02
C TRP A 1071 -41.76 -7.30 14.49
N ILE A 1072 -41.97 -5.99 14.28
CA ILE A 1072 -41.02 -4.92 14.61
C ILE A 1072 -41.68 -3.87 15.53
N PRO A 1073 -42.05 -4.23 16.78
CA PRO A 1073 -42.52 -3.28 17.78
C PRO A 1073 -41.38 -2.38 18.31
N ASP A 1074 -41.72 -1.35 19.07
CA ASP A 1074 -40.74 -0.45 19.67
C ASP A 1074 -39.86 -1.10 20.72
N ASN A 1075 -40.48 -1.94 21.56
CA ASN A 1075 -39.79 -2.86 22.44
C ASN A 1075 -39.62 -4.19 21.71
N LEU A 1076 -38.43 -4.41 21.16
CA LEU A 1076 -38.08 -5.63 20.42
C LEU A 1076 -38.20 -6.91 21.26
N ASN A 1077 -38.25 -6.84 22.59
CA ASN A 1077 -38.45 -8.03 23.44
C ASN A 1077 -39.83 -8.66 23.25
N TYR A 1078 -40.84 -7.88 22.86
CA TYR A 1078 -42.18 -8.35 22.51
C TYR A 1078 -42.32 -8.71 21.03
N GLY A 1079 -41.30 -8.41 20.22
CA GLY A 1079 -41.32 -8.56 18.78
C GLY A 1079 -40.88 -9.92 18.26
N HIS A 1080 -41.00 -10.06 16.94
CA HIS A 1080 -40.57 -11.25 16.21
C HIS A 1080 -39.68 -10.85 15.03
N LEU A 1081 -38.61 -10.10 15.33
CA LEU A 1081 -37.66 -9.59 14.33
C LEU A 1081 -36.99 -10.74 13.53
N HIS A 1082 -36.81 -11.91 14.13
CA HIS A 1082 -36.28 -13.09 13.45
C HIS A 1082 -37.12 -13.51 12.23
N TYR A 1083 -38.46 -13.37 12.25
CA TYR A 1083 -39.30 -13.67 11.08
C TYR A 1083 -39.00 -12.74 9.90
N PHE A 1084 -38.64 -11.48 10.17
CA PHE A 1084 -38.21 -10.56 9.13
C PHE A 1084 -36.87 -10.98 8.50
N PHE A 1085 -35.90 -11.41 9.32
CA PHE A 1085 -34.63 -11.94 8.81
C PHE A 1085 -34.80 -13.25 8.04
N TRP A 1086 -35.69 -14.15 8.49
CA TRP A 1086 -36.01 -15.37 7.73
C TRP A 1086 -36.71 -15.06 6.39
N LEU A 1087 -37.61 -14.07 6.35
CA LEU A 1087 -38.23 -13.61 5.11
C LEU A 1087 -37.17 -13.13 4.11
N LEU A 1088 -36.20 -12.33 4.57
CA LEU A 1088 -35.09 -11.88 3.72
C LEU A 1088 -34.20 -13.04 3.26
N ALA A 1089 -33.92 -14.03 4.11
CA ALA A 1089 -33.17 -15.23 3.71
C ALA A 1089 -33.90 -16.04 2.62
N VAL A 1090 -35.22 -16.19 2.72
CA VAL A 1090 -36.05 -16.86 1.69
C VAL A 1090 -36.04 -16.06 0.39
N LEU A 1091 -36.25 -14.75 0.44
CA LEU A 1091 -36.19 -13.88 -0.74
C LEU A 1091 -34.81 -13.92 -1.41
N SER A 1092 -33.71 -13.92 -0.64
CA SER A 1092 -32.35 -14.07 -1.18
C SER A 1092 -32.13 -15.44 -1.84
N THR A 1093 -32.73 -16.49 -1.30
CA THR A 1093 -32.65 -17.85 -1.89
C THR A 1093 -33.38 -17.91 -3.23
N LEU A 1094 -34.59 -17.34 -3.30
CA LEU A 1094 -35.34 -17.23 -4.57
C LEU A 1094 -34.60 -16.36 -5.60
N ASN A 1095 -34.00 -15.26 -5.15
CA ASN A 1095 -33.21 -14.37 -5.99
C ASN A 1095 -31.96 -15.06 -6.56
N LEU A 1096 -31.28 -15.89 -5.78
CA LEU A 1096 -30.15 -16.68 -6.27
C LEU A 1096 -30.60 -17.65 -7.38
N GLY A 1097 -31.76 -18.30 -7.22
CA GLY A 1097 -32.35 -19.14 -8.27
C GLY A 1097 -32.63 -18.37 -9.56
N ALA A 1098 -33.24 -17.19 -9.45
CA ALA A 1098 -33.48 -16.30 -10.60
C ALA A 1098 -32.17 -15.82 -11.25
N PHE A 1099 -31.16 -15.46 -10.46
CA PHE A 1099 -29.84 -15.05 -10.94
C PHE A 1099 -29.16 -16.15 -11.76
N LEU A 1100 -29.21 -17.41 -11.30
CA LEU A 1100 -28.61 -18.51 -12.04
C LEU A 1100 -29.28 -18.74 -13.41
N LEU A 1101 -30.59 -18.54 -13.52
CA LEU A 1101 -31.31 -18.60 -14.80
C LEU A 1101 -30.89 -17.46 -15.73
N VAL A 1102 -30.84 -16.23 -15.21
CA VAL A 1102 -30.43 -15.04 -15.96
C VAL A 1102 -28.97 -15.14 -16.41
N ALA A 1103 -28.07 -15.58 -15.54
CA ALA A 1103 -26.65 -15.74 -15.85
C ALA A 1103 -26.41 -16.78 -16.96
N LYS A 1104 -27.27 -17.81 -17.06
CA LYS A 1104 -27.22 -18.80 -18.14
C LYS A 1104 -27.68 -18.22 -19.49
N TRP A 1105 -28.55 -17.22 -19.48
CA TRP A 1105 -29.06 -16.57 -20.69
C TRP A 1105 -28.24 -15.35 -21.12
N TYR A 1106 -27.28 -14.89 -20.30
CA TYR A 1106 -26.52 -13.67 -20.59
C TYR A 1106 -25.38 -13.91 -21.60
N THR A 1107 -25.32 -13.08 -22.64
CA THR A 1107 -24.29 -13.10 -23.68
C THR A 1107 -23.31 -11.92 -23.53
N TYR A 1108 -22.00 -12.19 -23.53
CA TYR A 1108 -20.94 -11.19 -23.37
C TYR A 1108 -20.69 -10.37 -24.65
N LYS A 1109 -20.35 -9.09 -24.49
CA LYS A 1109 -20.00 -8.16 -25.59
C LYS A 1109 -18.69 -8.55 -26.31
N ARG A 1110 -18.63 -8.36 -27.65
CA ARG A 1110 -17.46 -8.65 -28.51
C ARG A 1110 -16.96 -7.38 -29.23
N PRO A 1111 -15.72 -6.93 -29.03
CA PRO A 1111 -15.13 -5.82 -29.78
C PRO A 1111 -14.41 -6.28 -31.06
N ILE A 1112 -14.46 -5.45 -32.13
CA ILE A 1112 -13.83 -5.72 -33.43
C ILE A 1112 -12.30 -5.67 -33.30
N GLY A 1113 -11.59 -6.73 -33.74
CA GLY A 1113 -10.12 -6.71 -33.91
C GLY A 1113 -9.27 -7.65 -33.07
N ILE A 1114 -9.85 -8.52 -32.22
CA ILE A 1114 -9.10 -9.61 -31.56
C ILE A 1114 -9.29 -10.90 -32.36
N SER A 1115 -8.26 -11.29 -33.11
CA SER A 1115 -8.23 -12.56 -33.83
C SER A 1115 -8.32 -13.74 -32.85
N SER A 1116 -9.19 -14.67 -33.22
CA SER A 1116 -9.61 -15.86 -32.47
C SER A 1116 -8.46 -16.84 -32.23
N THR A 1117 -7.80 -16.75 -31.07
CA THR A 1117 -7.16 -17.92 -30.46
C THR A 1117 -7.34 -17.90 -28.94
N GLY A 1118 -8.29 -18.70 -28.43
CA GLY A 1118 -8.23 -19.18 -27.05
C GLY A 1118 -9.34 -18.77 -26.08
N TYR A 1119 -10.60 -18.66 -26.52
CA TYR A 1119 -11.74 -18.89 -25.62
C TYR A 1119 -12.57 -20.04 -26.17
N LYS A 1120 -12.28 -21.25 -25.68
CA LYS A 1120 -13.26 -22.34 -25.65
C LYS A 1120 -13.91 -22.33 -24.26
N GLU A 1121 -15.22 -22.50 -24.29
CA GLU A 1121 -16.22 -22.40 -23.22
C GLU A 1121 -15.86 -23.07 -21.89
#